data_AF-A0A2V5IQH3-F1
#
_entry.id   AF-A0A2V5IQH3-F1
#
_cell.length_a   1.000
_cell.length_b   1.000
_cell.length_c   1.000
_cell.angle_alpha   90.00
_cell.angle_beta   90.00
_cell.angle_gamma   90.00
#
_symmetry.space_group_name_H-M   'P 1'
#
loop_
_entity.id
_entity.type
_entity.pdbx_description
1 polymer ?
#
loop_
_entity_poly.entity_id
_entity_poly.type
_entity_poly.pdbx_seq_one_letter_code
_entity_poly.pdbx_strand_id
1 'polypeptide(L)'
;MGRFGDFLDRVHQHVKEKYGTAPASPQPYSPPSNQPDSHWSTQESAPTFPPGASPAVARTGPQTVFAHFIVGCAAAMTPEQWESDIIEAQKCHIDGFALNIAPQDSYTDHVLENAYSAAERVGNFTLFLSFDYGSGGPWPVDRVIHTINTFAHRSPQYFYQGRPLVSTFIGVSSAGDWLEIKRATNCFFVPSWPDCGPAAITNYLDIVDGAFSWDAWPVGAEQKNTANDEHWIQSLDGRPYMMPVSPWFYTNLPQWDKNWLWRGDDLWHYRWEQVMRLQPAWVQIISWNDYGEAHYIGPIHEAGVPDGAGRYCFGHPHDAWRALLPHYIDAYRNGGVVDPNQPRPHLSFADKIVYWYRTNPSHAGSTNGTTGNNPGVGQEELHPGEVSQDRVFVSVIVGSPSEIHIQIGDGTPNIVQASGAGVHHCSVPFDGETGPVKIMIVRDEQVMASATGPAITEECQDGNKSFIELREAALAHRPASQTSPLPDHVYPTRATTVSPPSTASFDPSAYSQPYCDFMTANPTIFHAVDAFTAQLESKGYKRLHERESWTNKLVRGGKYYCTRNSSAFIAFSVGKEYKSGNGVAIVAGHIDALTAKLKPVSKLPTKAGFVQLGVAPYAGALNETWWDRDLSIGGRVLVRDPSSGKIESKLVKLDWPIARVPTLAPHFGAPSQGPFNKETQMVPIIGVDNSDLFSTSADTPSAFQPGSFAATQPEKLVRVISRELQIQDPHTIVSWELELYDSQPAQLGGLEKDLIFAGRIDDKLCCYAAQEALLASPDATSPASIKMVGMFDDEEIGSLLRQGARSNFMSSIIERIAEAFADPAAYGPNRLAQTVANSFLVSSDVIHAVNPNFLNVYLENHAPRLNVGVAVSADSNGHMTTDSVSHGFMKRVADKCGATLQVFQIRNDSRSGGTIGPMTSARIGMRAIDMGIPQLSMHSIRATTGSLDPGLGVKLFKGFFDHFEEVDAEFAAF
;
A
#
# COMPACT_ATOMS: atom_id res chain seq x y z
N MET A 1 -28.48 -5.25 -8.56
CA MET A 1 -27.68 -6.26 -9.27
C MET A 1 -28.55 -7.44 -9.78
N GLY A 2 -29.73 -7.18 -10.37
CA GLY A 2 -30.71 -8.26 -10.65
C GLY A 2 -31.00 -8.58 -12.12
N ARG A 3 -30.33 -7.96 -13.11
CA ARG A 3 -30.73 -8.11 -14.54
C ARG A 3 -29.58 -8.06 -15.55
N PHE A 4 -28.48 -8.76 -15.27
CA PHE A 4 -27.48 -9.08 -16.31
C PHE A 4 -27.95 -10.23 -17.22
N GLY A 5 -28.96 -11.01 -16.80
CA GLY A 5 -29.54 -12.10 -17.58
C GLY A 5 -30.39 -11.66 -18.79
N ASP A 6 -30.95 -10.44 -18.78
CA ASP A 6 -31.75 -9.91 -19.91
C ASP A 6 -30.86 -9.57 -21.15
N PHE A 7 -29.53 -9.59 -20.99
CA PHE A 7 -28.52 -9.18 -21.98
C PHE A 7 -28.31 -10.23 -23.10
N LEU A 8 -28.31 -11.53 -22.78
CA LEU A 8 -27.94 -12.58 -23.73
C LEU A 8 -29.14 -13.20 -24.49
N ASP A 9 -30.34 -13.14 -23.92
CA ASP A 9 -31.55 -13.60 -24.62
C ASP A 9 -31.83 -12.78 -25.89
N ARG A 10 -31.43 -11.50 -25.91
CA ARG A 10 -31.60 -10.60 -27.07
C ARG A 10 -30.54 -10.80 -28.16
N VAL A 11 -29.33 -11.20 -27.77
CA VAL A 11 -28.24 -11.53 -28.72
C VAL A 11 -28.51 -12.88 -29.40
N HIS A 12 -29.02 -13.86 -28.65
CA HIS A 12 -29.35 -15.19 -29.19
C HIS A 12 -30.52 -15.19 -30.19
N GLN A 13 -31.50 -14.31 -30.03
CA GLN A 13 -32.67 -14.27 -30.91
C GLN A 13 -32.35 -13.65 -32.29
N HIS A 14 -31.35 -12.77 -32.37
CA HIS A 14 -30.96 -12.10 -33.63
C HIS A 14 -30.03 -12.95 -34.52
N VAL A 15 -29.26 -13.87 -33.94
CA VAL A 15 -28.33 -14.75 -34.68
C VAL A 15 -29.04 -15.97 -35.29
N LYS A 16 -30.07 -16.52 -34.61
CA LYS A 16 -30.86 -17.66 -35.12
C LYS A 16 -31.69 -17.35 -36.37
N GLU A 17 -32.06 -16.10 -36.61
CA GLU A 17 -32.92 -15.71 -37.74
C GLU A 17 -32.15 -15.45 -39.05
N LYS A 18 -30.81 -15.35 -39.02
CA LYS A 18 -30.03 -14.86 -40.18
C LYS A 18 -29.17 -15.90 -40.89
N TYR A 19 -28.86 -17.03 -40.27
CA TYR A 19 -27.95 -18.04 -40.84
C TYR A 19 -28.59 -19.42 -40.88
N GLY A 20 -29.35 -19.65 -41.95
CA GLY A 20 -29.84 -20.97 -42.34
C GLY A 20 -28.70 -21.89 -42.80
N THR A 21 -28.89 -23.17 -42.48
CA THR A 21 -28.13 -24.38 -42.88
C THR A 21 -27.24 -24.30 -44.12
N ALA A 22 -25.96 -24.68 -43.99
CA ALA A 22 -25.06 -24.97 -45.11
C ALA A 22 -24.97 -26.50 -45.37
N PRO A 23 -24.88 -26.95 -46.64
CA PRO A 23 -24.84 -28.38 -46.97
C PRO A 23 -23.43 -28.94 -47.21
N ALA A 24 -23.34 -30.25 -46.91
CA ALA A 24 -22.54 -31.34 -47.51
C ALA A 24 -21.00 -31.26 -47.63
N SER A 25 -20.39 -32.30 -47.01
CA SER A 25 -18.99 -32.72 -46.98
C SER A 25 -18.36 -33.06 -48.34
N PRO A 26 -17.03 -33.29 -48.34
CA PRO A 26 -16.52 -34.57 -48.85
C PRO A 26 -15.61 -35.34 -47.86
N GLN A 27 -15.56 -36.65 -48.14
CA GLN A 27 -15.11 -37.83 -47.39
C GLN A 27 -13.57 -38.00 -47.25
N PRO A 28 -13.09 -39.00 -46.46
CA PRO A 28 -11.93 -38.91 -45.57
C PRO A 28 -10.67 -39.62 -46.09
N TYR A 29 -9.53 -39.33 -45.46
CA TYR A 29 -8.32 -40.15 -45.60
C TYR A 29 -8.07 -40.93 -44.30
N SER A 30 -7.86 -42.25 -44.41
CA SER A 30 -7.63 -43.20 -43.31
C SER A 30 -6.12 -43.43 -43.07
N PRO A 31 -5.72 -43.84 -41.84
CA PRO A 31 -4.32 -43.80 -41.38
C PRO A 31 -3.58 -45.14 -41.61
N PRO A 32 -2.23 -45.18 -41.56
CA PRO A 32 -1.51 -46.41 -41.30
C PRO A 32 -0.88 -46.47 -39.89
N SER A 33 -1.35 -47.46 -39.13
CA SER A 33 -0.71 -48.38 -38.18
C SER A 33 0.52 -48.00 -37.32
N ASN A 34 0.34 -48.22 -36.02
CA ASN A 34 1.31 -48.41 -34.92
C ASN A 34 2.57 -49.24 -35.24
N GLN A 35 3.73 -48.81 -34.74
CA GLN A 35 4.50 -49.49 -33.66
C GLN A 35 5.71 -48.65 -33.17
N PRO A 36 6.26 -48.93 -31.97
CA PRO A 36 6.87 -47.95 -31.08
C PRO A 36 8.39 -47.86 -31.25
N ASP A 37 8.96 -46.66 -31.09
CA ASP A 37 10.39 -46.53 -30.79
C ASP A 37 10.68 -45.32 -29.90
N SER A 38 11.42 -45.63 -28.85
CA SER A 38 12.00 -44.76 -27.84
C SER A 38 13.12 -43.91 -28.43
N HIS A 39 12.99 -42.58 -28.45
CA HIS A 39 14.12 -41.66 -28.47
C HIS A 39 13.74 -40.30 -27.89
N TRP A 40 14.45 -39.91 -26.84
CA TRP A 40 14.47 -38.55 -26.31
C TRP A 40 15.04 -37.59 -27.37
N SER A 41 14.27 -36.56 -27.72
CA SER A 41 14.66 -35.49 -28.64
C SER A 41 14.52 -34.14 -27.93
N THR A 42 15.63 -33.65 -27.40
CA THR A 42 15.85 -32.25 -27.04
C THR A 42 15.84 -31.37 -28.29
N GLN A 43 15.22 -30.19 -28.21
CA GLN A 43 14.99 -29.17 -29.26
C GLN A 43 13.83 -29.48 -30.23
N GLU A 44 12.64 -28.98 -29.90
CA GLU A 44 11.87 -28.31 -30.94
C GLU A 44 12.52 -26.94 -31.17
N SER A 45 13.20 -26.82 -32.29
CA SER A 45 13.75 -25.56 -32.76
C SER A 45 12.62 -24.55 -32.93
N ALA A 46 12.73 -23.40 -32.24
CA ALA A 46 12.02 -22.20 -32.63
C ALA A 46 12.21 -21.98 -34.15
N PRO A 47 11.19 -21.52 -34.90
CA PRO A 47 11.38 -21.16 -36.29
C PRO A 47 12.49 -20.11 -36.38
N THR A 48 13.66 -20.50 -36.91
CA THR A 48 14.77 -19.59 -37.17
C THR A 48 14.36 -18.66 -38.31
N PHE A 49 14.00 -17.42 -37.99
CA PHE A 49 13.70 -16.41 -38.99
C PHE A 49 15.00 -15.74 -39.50
N PRO A 50 15.11 -15.49 -40.82
CA PRO A 50 16.34 -14.98 -41.41
C PRO A 50 16.64 -13.53 -40.96
N PRO A 51 17.90 -13.17 -40.69
CA PRO A 51 18.26 -11.80 -40.38
C PRO A 51 18.13 -10.94 -41.65
N GLY A 52 17.21 -9.97 -41.63
CA GLY A 52 17.15 -8.92 -42.66
C GLY A 52 15.80 -8.60 -43.31
N ALA A 53 14.66 -9.03 -42.77
CA ALA A 53 13.37 -8.53 -43.26
C ALA A 53 13.12 -7.10 -42.74
N SER A 54 13.12 -6.09 -43.63
CA SER A 54 12.71 -4.73 -43.31
C SER A 54 11.29 -4.70 -42.73
N PRO A 55 10.99 -3.88 -41.70
CA PRO A 55 9.64 -3.74 -41.19
C PRO A 55 8.71 -3.24 -42.31
N ALA A 56 7.66 -4.00 -42.57
CA ALA A 56 6.78 -3.80 -43.72
C ALA A 56 5.87 -2.56 -43.62
N VAL A 57 5.83 -1.86 -42.48
CA VAL A 57 5.03 -0.63 -42.32
C VAL A 57 5.81 0.39 -41.48
N ALA A 58 5.76 1.65 -41.93
CA ALA A 58 6.63 2.74 -41.51
C ALA A 58 6.53 3.09 -40.01
N ARG A 59 7.70 3.31 -39.41
CA ARG A 59 7.91 3.90 -38.08
C ARG A 59 7.31 5.32 -38.01
N THR A 60 6.04 5.48 -37.69
CA THR A 60 5.44 6.83 -37.57
C THR A 60 4.39 6.93 -36.46
N GLY A 61 4.75 6.57 -35.22
CA GLY A 61 3.87 6.73 -34.06
C GLY A 61 4.63 6.96 -32.74
N PRO A 62 3.96 7.46 -31.69
CA PRO A 62 4.58 7.91 -30.43
C PRO A 62 5.03 6.77 -29.48
N GLN A 63 5.03 5.51 -29.92
CA GLN A 63 5.44 4.32 -29.16
C GLN A 63 4.98 4.32 -27.70
N THR A 64 3.72 4.71 -27.49
CA THR A 64 3.11 4.87 -26.16
C THR A 64 2.44 3.57 -25.73
N VAL A 65 2.56 3.21 -24.46
CA VAL A 65 1.97 2.00 -23.87
C VAL A 65 0.91 2.40 -22.84
N PHE A 66 -0.29 1.88 -23.02
CA PHE A 66 -1.41 2.07 -22.09
C PHE A 66 -1.77 0.75 -21.42
N ALA A 67 -2.43 0.82 -20.26
CA ALA A 67 -3.19 -0.31 -19.73
C ALA A 67 -4.68 0.01 -19.70
N HIS A 68 -5.51 -0.95 -20.09
CA HIS A 68 -6.96 -0.81 -20.04
C HIS A 68 -7.44 -0.92 -18.61
N PHE A 69 -8.26 0.02 -18.15
CA PHE A 69 -8.67 0.15 -16.76
C PHE A 69 -10.20 0.16 -16.66
N ILE A 70 -10.76 -0.87 -16.02
CA ILE A 70 -12.20 -1.05 -15.84
C ILE A 70 -12.67 -0.13 -14.71
N VAL A 71 -13.31 0.99 -15.07
CA VAL A 71 -13.80 1.98 -14.09
C VAL A 71 -14.89 1.40 -13.19
N GLY A 72 -15.67 0.44 -13.71
CA GLY A 72 -16.66 -0.30 -12.92
C GLY A 72 -16.06 -1.09 -11.75
N CYS A 73 -14.80 -1.54 -11.86
CA CYS A 73 -14.08 -2.23 -10.78
C CYS A 73 -13.42 -1.24 -9.79
N ALA A 74 -13.57 0.07 -10.01
CA ALA A 74 -12.89 1.11 -9.24
C ALA A 74 -13.85 2.05 -8.50
N ALA A 75 -15.14 1.71 -8.45
CA ALA A 75 -16.17 2.52 -7.78
C ALA A 75 -15.84 2.83 -6.30
N ALA A 76 -15.15 1.91 -5.62
CA ALA A 76 -14.76 2.03 -4.21
C ALA A 76 -13.29 2.45 -4.00
N MET A 77 -12.51 2.67 -5.07
CA MET A 77 -11.10 3.04 -4.93
C MET A 77 -10.94 4.45 -4.34
N THR A 78 -10.09 4.58 -3.33
CA THR A 78 -9.74 5.88 -2.76
C THR A 78 -8.79 6.66 -3.68
N PRO A 79 -8.68 7.98 -3.52
CA PRO A 79 -7.70 8.78 -4.26
C PRO A 79 -6.26 8.26 -4.12
N GLU A 80 -5.88 7.77 -2.94
CA GLU A 80 -4.55 7.22 -2.67
C GLU A 80 -4.33 5.88 -3.38
N GLN A 81 -5.39 5.05 -3.51
CA GLN A 81 -5.32 3.82 -4.31
C GLN A 81 -5.14 4.12 -5.79
N TRP A 82 -5.82 5.16 -6.32
CA TRP A 82 -5.60 5.64 -7.68
C TRP A 82 -4.16 6.14 -7.89
N GLU A 83 -3.62 6.94 -6.96
CA GLU A 83 -2.23 7.40 -7.02
C GLU A 83 -1.24 6.23 -6.97
N SER A 84 -1.48 5.25 -6.08
CA SER A 84 -0.67 4.04 -5.96
C SER A 84 -0.65 3.25 -7.27
N ASP A 85 -1.81 3.01 -7.89
CA ASP A 85 -1.90 2.28 -9.15
C ASP A 85 -1.17 3.01 -10.30
N ILE A 86 -1.27 4.34 -10.36
CA ILE A 86 -0.55 5.17 -11.33
C ILE A 86 0.97 5.07 -11.12
N ILE A 87 1.45 5.17 -9.87
CA ILE A 87 2.87 5.05 -9.53
C ILE A 87 3.39 3.66 -9.92
N GLU A 88 2.63 2.61 -9.63
CA GLU A 88 2.98 1.26 -10.00
C GLU A 88 3.04 1.08 -11.53
N ALA A 89 2.09 1.66 -12.27
CA ALA A 89 2.12 1.63 -13.73
C ALA A 89 3.36 2.36 -14.29
N GLN A 90 3.73 3.51 -13.72
CA GLN A 90 4.94 4.25 -14.08
C GLN A 90 6.22 3.44 -13.84
N LYS A 91 6.33 2.73 -12.71
CA LYS A 91 7.47 1.82 -12.43
C LYS A 91 7.61 0.74 -13.51
N CYS A 92 6.51 0.36 -14.14
CA CYS A 92 6.46 -0.62 -15.21
C CYS A 92 6.65 -0.01 -16.60
N HIS A 93 6.91 1.30 -16.69
CA HIS A 93 7.05 2.08 -17.92
C HIS A 93 5.75 2.24 -18.74
N ILE A 94 4.59 1.98 -18.15
CA ILE A 94 3.28 2.27 -18.75
C ILE A 94 3.05 3.79 -18.70
N ASP A 95 2.62 4.38 -19.81
CA ASP A 95 2.47 5.83 -19.99
C ASP A 95 1.09 6.35 -19.57
N GLY A 96 0.09 5.48 -19.49
CA GLY A 96 -1.26 5.90 -19.17
C GLY A 96 -2.31 4.80 -19.05
N PHE A 97 -3.51 5.20 -18.65
CA PHE A 97 -4.68 4.31 -18.60
C PHE A 97 -5.75 4.69 -19.62
N ALA A 98 -6.34 3.67 -20.24
CA ALA A 98 -7.58 3.78 -20.99
C ALA A 98 -8.75 3.48 -20.05
N LEU A 99 -9.52 4.50 -19.70
CA LEU A 99 -10.58 4.42 -18.70
C LEU A 99 -11.87 3.90 -19.35
N ASN A 100 -12.14 2.61 -19.17
CA ASN A 100 -13.35 1.95 -19.65
C ASN A 100 -14.53 2.30 -18.76
N ILE A 101 -15.48 3.07 -19.32
CA ILE A 101 -16.65 3.59 -18.62
C ILE A 101 -17.94 3.08 -19.24
N ALA A 102 -18.96 2.85 -18.43
CA ALA A 102 -20.24 2.29 -18.87
C ALA A 102 -21.42 3.25 -18.58
N PRO A 103 -22.44 3.31 -19.46
CA PRO A 103 -23.48 4.35 -19.37
C PRO A 103 -24.44 4.14 -18.20
N GLN A 104 -24.56 2.92 -17.69
CA GLN A 104 -25.42 2.57 -16.56
C GLN A 104 -24.80 2.92 -15.19
N ASP A 105 -23.50 3.18 -15.15
CA ASP A 105 -22.75 3.35 -13.91
C ASP A 105 -22.93 4.78 -13.38
N SER A 106 -23.79 4.94 -12.37
CA SER A 106 -24.13 6.24 -11.79
C SER A 106 -22.94 6.97 -11.12
N TYR A 107 -21.85 6.25 -10.85
CA TYR A 107 -20.64 6.77 -10.22
C TYR A 107 -19.56 7.20 -11.23
N THR A 108 -19.77 7.00 -12.53
CA THR A 108 -18.76 7.24 -13.58
C THR A 108 -18.05 8.59 -13.44
N ASP A 109 -18.81 9.70 -13.33
CA ASP A 109 -18.23 11.05 -13.27
C ASP A 109 -17.34 11.26 -12.05
N HIS A 110 -17.74 10.72 -10.90
CA HIS A 110 -16.96 10.84 -9.67
C HIS A 110 -15.66 10.04 -9.75
N VAL A 111 -15.71 8.83 -10.29
CA VAL A 111 -14.51 7.99 -10.42
C VAL A 111 -13.55 8.56 -11.46
N LEU A 112 -14.05 9.11 -12.57
CA LEU A 112 -13.24 9.83 -13.55
C LEU A 112 -12.56 11.05 -12.91
N GLU A 113 -13.28 11.85 -12.11
CA GLU A 113 -12.70 12.99 -11.41
C GLU A 113 -11.57 12.57 -10.46
N ASN A 114 -11.75 11.46 -9.74
CA ASN A 114 -10.71 10.90 -8.86
C ASN A 114 -9.49 10.44 -9.67
N ALA A 115 -9.69 9.71 -10.77
CA ALA A 115 -8.63 9.22 -11.63
C ALA A 115 -7.80 10.37 -12.24
N TYR A 116 -8.46 11.37 -12.83
CA TYR A 116 -7.78 12.54 -13.40
C TYR A 116 -7.08 13.37 -12.33
N SER A 117 -7.70 13.58 -11.16
CA SER A 117 -7.06 14.30 -10.06
C SER A 117 -5.83 13.56 -9.50
N ALA A 118 -5.87 12.24 -9.43
CA ALA A 118 -4.73 11.42 -9.01
C ALA A 118 -3.58 11.53 -10.03
N ALA A 119 -3.87 11.42 -11.33
CA ALA A 119 -2.86 11.58 -12.38
C ALA A 119 -2.24 13.00 -12.40
N GLU A 120 -3.02 14.03 -12.10
CA GLU A 120 -2.50 15.41 -11.93
C GLU A 120 -1.55 15.53 -10.75
N ARG A 121 -1.86 14.88 -9.62
CA ARG A 121 -1.03 14.93 -8.41
C ARG A 121 0.27 14.14 -8.55
N VAL A 122 0.22 12.95 -9.17
CA VAL A 122 1.42 12.14 -9.43
C VAL A 122 2.27 12.79 -10.53
N GLY A 123 1.64 13.29 -11.59
CA GLY A 123 2.31 13.85 -12.76
C GLY A 123 2.92 12.79 -13.69
N ASN A 124 3.28 13.20 -14.91
CA ASN A 124 3.90 12.35 -15.93
C ASN A 124 3.15 11.03 -16.23
N PHE A 125 1.81 11.06 -16.15
CA PHE A 125 0.96 9.92 -16.49
C PHE A 125 -0.28 10.41 -17.22
N THR A 126 -0.71 9.68 -18.24
CA THR A 126 -1.79 10.11 -19.12
C THR A 126 -3.04 9.24 -19.00
N LEU A 127 -4.19 9.79 -19.33
CA LEU A 127 -5.49 9.13 -19.28
C LEU A 127 -6.26 9.42 -20.56
N PHE A 128 -7.07 8.48 -21.01
CA PHE A 128 -8.08 8.76 -22.02
C PHE A 128 -9.35 7.94 -21.80
N LEU A 129 -10.48 8.47 -22.28
CA LEU A 129 -11.78 7.85 -22.11
C LEU A 129 -12.00 6.73 -23.14
N SER A 130 -12.50 5.58 -22.67
CA SER A 130 -12.96 4.47 -23.49
C SER A 130 -14.42 4.17 -23.15
N PHE A 131 -15.35 4.52 -24.05
CA PHE A 131 -16.78 4.33 -23.81
C PHE A 131 -17.19 2.89 -24.12
N ASP A 132 -17.68 2.18 -23.11
CA ASP A 132 -18.19 0.82 -23.25
C ASP A 132 -19.64 0.86 -23.74
N TYR A 133 -19.86 0.42 -24.98
CA TYR A 133 -21.19 0.31 -25.57
C TYR A 133 -21.80 -1.09 -25.38
N GLY A 134 -21.03 -2.05 -24.88
CA GLY A 134 -21.46 -3.44 -24.66
C GLY A 134 -22.15 -3.65 -23.31
N SER A 135 -21.75 -2.93 -22.27
CA SER A 135 -22.19 -3.18 -20.89
C SER A 135 -23.60 -2.67 -20.55
N GLY A 136 -24.01 -1.51 -21.09
CA GLY A 136 -25.29 -0.86 -20.79
C GLY A 136 -26.12 -0.40 -21.99
N GLY A 137 -25.68 -0.73 -23.21
CA GLY A 137 -26.30 -0.28 -24.46
C GLY A 137 -25.71 1.04 -24.99
N PRO A 138 -26.38 1.68 -25.98
CA PRO A 138 -25.84 2.85 -26.64
C PRO A 138 -25.78 4.07 -25.72
N TRP A 139 -24.68 4.80 -25.79
CA TRP A 139 -24.54 6.07 -25.10
C TRP A 139 -25.34 7.19 -25.78
N PRO A 140 -26.04 8.06 -25.02
CA PRO A 140 -26.56 9.31 -25.55
C PRO A 140 -25.44 10.21 -26.09
N VAL A 141 -25.59 10.72 -27.31
CA VAL A 141 -24.56 11.53 -28.02
C VAL A 141 -24.14 12.75 -27.21
N ASP A 142 -25.11 13.46 -26.64
CA ASP A 142 -24.90 14.62 -25.78
C ASP A 142 -24.09 14.28 -24.52
N ARG A 143 -24.34 13.10 -23.94
CA ARG A 143 -23.58 12.60 -22.78
C ARG A 143 -22.14 12.29 -23.13
N VAL A 144 -21.87 11.69 -24.29
CA VAL A 144 -20.50 11.44 -24.78
C VAL A 144 -19.78 12.76 -24.99
N ILE A 145 -20.39 13.71 -25.73
CA ILE A 145 -19.82 15.04 -25.98
C ILE A 145 -19.50 15.76 -24.68
N HIS A 146 -20.44 15.77 -23.74
CA HIS A 146 -20.25 16.40 -22.44
C HIS A 146 -19.06 15.79 -21.69
N THR A 147 -19.01 14.46 -21.59
CA THR A 147 -17.95 13.76 -20.84
C THR A 147 -16.58 14.03 -21.46
N ILE A 148 -16.45 13.97 -22.80
CA ILE A 148 -15.20 14.29 -23.49
C ILE A 148 -14.78 15.73 -23.19
N ASN A 149 -15.66 16.70 -23.37
CA ASN A 149 -15.32 18.12 -23.16
C ASN A 149 -14.96 18.45 -21.70
N THR A 150 -15.54 17.73 -20.74
CA THR A 150 -15.21 17.89 -19.31
C THR A 150 -13.75 17.51 -19.02
N PHE A 151 -13.26 16.41 -19.60
CA PHE A 151 -11.91 15.90 -19.31
C PHE A 151 -10.86 16.31 -20.33
N ALA A 152 -11.26 16.73 -21.54
CA ALA A 152 -10.34 17.10 -22.62
C ALA A 152 -9.37 18.21 -22.23
N HIS A 153 -9.74 19.10 -21.30
CA HIS A 153 -8.90 20.22 -20.87
C HIS A 153 -8.01 19.90 -19.65
N ARG A 154 -8.17 18.72 -19.04
CA ARG A 154 -7.37 18.29 -17.89
C ARG A 154 -5.97 17.91 -18.36
N SER A 155 -4.94 18.26 -17.58
CA SER A 155 -3.55 18.05 -18.00
C SER A 155 -3.15 16.58 -18.22
N PRO A 156 -3.73 15.57 -17.55
CA PRO A 156 -3.44 14.17 -17.83
C PRO A 156 -4.11 13.64 -19.10
N GLN A 157 -5.04 14.36 -19.73
CA GLN A 157 -5.66 13.87 -20.96
C GLN A 157 -4.58 13.58 -22.00
N TYR A 158 -4.58 12.37 -22.56
CA TYR A 158 -3.67 12.04 -23.66
C TYR A 158 -4.11 12.75 -24.94
N PHE A 159 -3.17 13.44 -25.58
CA PHE A 159 -3.35 14.12 -26.86
C PHE A 159 -2.48 13.47 -27.93
N TYR A 160 -3.07 13.24 -29.11
CA TYR A 160 -2.35 12.87 -30.30
C TYR A 160 -2.63 13.88 -31.41
N GLN A 161 -1.57 14.42 -32.03
CA GLN A 161 -1.67 15.48 -33.04
C GLN A 161 -2.52 16.69 -32.57
N GLY A 162 -2.42 17.04 -31.29
CA GLY A 162 -3.16 18.17 -30.70
C GLY A 162 -4.65 17.90 -30.46
N ARG A 163 -5.13 16.66 -30.61
CA ARG A 163 -6.52 16.24 -30.40
C ARG A 163 -6.61 15.25 -29.23
N PRO A 164 -7.62 15.35 -28.33
CA PRO A 164 -7.74 14.44 -27.20
C PRO A 164 -8.11 13.04 -27.72
N LEU A 165 -7.35 12.02 -27.35
CA LEU A 165 -7.63 10.65 -27.77
C LEU A 165 -8.86 10.13 -27.04
N VAL A 166 -9.75 9.45 -27.76
CA VAL A 166 -10.96 8.79 -27.21
C VAL A 166 -11.14 7.45 -27.92
N SER A 167 -11.61 6.45 -27.17
CA SER A 167 -11.86 5.10 -27.68
C SER A 167 -13.26 4.61 -27.31
N THR A 168 -13.61 3.42 -27.79
CA THR A 168 -14.77 2.65 -27.34
C THR A 168 -14.39 1.19 -27.15
N PHE A 169 -15.17 0.48 -26.34
CA PHE A 169 -15.29 -0.97 -26.41
C PHE A 169 -16.65 -1.33 -27.01
N ILE A 170 -16.62 -2.01 -28.16
CA ILE A 170 -17.80 -2.33 -28.99
C ILE A 170 -18.50 -1.02 -29.46
N GLY A 171 -19.64 -1.11 -30.16
CA GLY A 171 -20.48 0.04 -30.51
C GLY A 171 -20.50 0.42 -31.99
N VAL A 172 -20.09 -0.46 -32.91
CA VAL A 172 -20.12 -0.19 -34.36
C VAL A 172 -21.52 0.20 -34.88
N SER A 173 -22.59 -0.27 -34.24
CA SER A 173 -23.96 0.14 -34.57
C SER A 173 -24.22 1.64 -34.37
N SER A 174 -23.43 2.29 -33.51
CA SER A 174 -23.45 3.72 -33.23
C SER A 174 -22.33 4.49 -33.96
N ALA A 175 -21.67 3.90 -34.95
CA ALA A 175 -20.57 4.54 -35.68
C ALA A 175 -20.98 5.90 -36.28
N GLY A 176 -22.22 6.04 -36.76
CA GLY A 176 -22.72 7.29 -37.34
C GLY A 176 -22.73 8.48 -36.38
N ASP A 177 -22.91 8.23 -35.07
CA ASP A 177 -22.94 9.27 -34.04
C ASP A 177 -21.57 9.97 -33.90
N TRP A 178 -20.49 9.24 -34.18
CA TRP A 178 -19.13 9.72 -34.02
C TRP A 178 -18.75 10.85 -35.00
N LEU A 179 -19.47 11.02 -36.11
CA LEU A 179 -19.31 12.19 -36.97
C LEU A 179 -19.70 13.49 -36.25
N GLU A 180 -20.78 13.46 -35.48
CA GLU A 180 -21.22 14.60 -34.67
C GLU A 180 -20.31 14.79 -33.46
N ILE A 181 -20.02 13.71 -32.73
CA ILE A 181 -19.17 13.75 -31.52
C ILE A 181 -17.80 14.33 -31.85
N LYS A 182 -17.14 13.86 -32.92
CA LYS A 182 -15.83 14.38 -33.35
C LYS A 182 -15.91 15.85 -33.74
N ARG A 183 -16.98 16.29 -34.42
CA ARG A 183 -17.17 17.70 -34.78
C ARG A 183 -17.32 18.58 -33.53
N ALA A 184 -18.02 18.10 -32.50
CA ALA A 184 -18.28 18.85 -31.28
C ALA A 184 -17.10 18.88 -30.29
N THR A 185 -16.23 17.87 -30.31
CA THR A 185 -15.17 17.67 -29.31
C THR A 185 -13.75 17.78 -29.88
N ASN A 186 -13.61 17.71 -31.20
CA ASN A 186 -12.33 17.61 -31.90
C ASN A 186 -11.48 16.38 -31.47
N CYS A 187 -12.07 15.35 -30.87
CA CYS A 187 -11.34 14.17 -30.39
C CYS A 187 -10.71 13.34 -31.51
N PHE A 188 -9.58 12.69 -31.23
CA PHE A 188 -8.93 11.70 -32.08
C PHE A 188 -9.49 10.31 -31.76
N PHE A 189 -10.28 9.73 -32.66
CA PHE A 189 -11.13 8.59 -32.36
C PHE A 189 -10.51 7.25 -32.77
N VAL A 190 -10.24 6.38 -31.81
CA VAL A 190 -9.60 5.06 -31.99
C VAL A 190 -10.46 3.97 -31.34
N PRO A 191 -11.56 3.51 -31.99
CA PRO A 191 -12.45 2.53 -31.41
C PRO A 191 -11.86 1.12 -31.35
N SER A 192 -12.36 0.31 -30.42
CA SER A 192 -12.30 -1.14 -30.48
C SER A 192 -13.65 -1.72 -30.84
N TRP A 193 -13.78 -2.21 -32.07
CA TRP A 193 -14.98 -2.87 -32.56
C TRP A 193 -14.64 -4.30 -32.99
N PRO A 194 -14.58 -5.27 -32.05
CA PRO A 194 -14.29 -6.66 -32.37
C PRO A 194 -15.23 -7.25 -33.44
N ASP A 195 -16.50 -6.87 -33.42
CA ASP A 195 -17.52 -7.27 -34.41
C ASP A 195 -17.30 -6.65 -35.81
N CYS A 196 -16.45 -5.61 -35.90
CA CYS A 196 -16.12 -4.87 -37.11
C CYS A 196 -14.64 -5.10 -37.48
N GLY A 197 -14.25 -6.37 -37.58
CA GLY A 197 -12.88 -6.81 -37.85
C GLY A 197 -12.18 -6.10 -39.03
N PRO A 198 -10.87 -6.35 -39.26
CA PRO A 198 -10.02 -5.51 -40.11
C PRO A 198 -10.51 -5.34 -41.55
N ALA A 199 -11.25 -6.30 -42.12
CA ALA A 199 -11.85 -6.12 -43.45
C ALA A 199 -13.00 -5.09 -43.43
N ALA A 200 -13.85 -5.12 -42.40
CA ALA A 200 -15.05 -4.31 -42.30
C ALA A 200 -14.78 -2.86 -41.90
N ILE A 201 -13.69 -2.60 -41.16
CA ILE A 201 -13.32 -1.23 -40.73
C ILE A 201 -13.08 -0.28 -41.93
N THR A 202 -12.75 -0.83 -43.10
CA THR A 202 -12.54 -0.06 -44.33
C THR A 202 -13.77 0.76 -44.75
N ASN A 203 -14.97 0.34 -44.33
CA ASN A 203 -16.21 1.07 -44.56
C ASN A 203 -16.42 2.28 -43.64
N TYR A 204 -15.56 2.48 -42.64
CA TYR A 204 -15.70 3.51 -41.61
C TYR A 204 -14.48 4.42 -41.49
N LEU A 205 -13.59 4.41 -42.49
CA LEU A 205 -12.34 5.18 -42.50
C LEU A 205 -12.58 6.71 -42.53
N ASP A 206 -13.75 7.17 -42.95
CA ASP A 206 -14.19 8.56 -42.84
C ASP A 206 -14.60 8.95 -41.40
N ILE A 207 -14.90 7.96 -40.56
CA ILE A 207 -15.31 8.15 -39.16
C ILE A 207 -14.12 7.95 -38.21
N VAL A 208 -13.32 6.90 -38.38
CA VAL A 208 -12.25 6.53 -37.44
C VAL A 208 -10.92 7.20 -37.78
N ASP A 209 -10.18 7.63 -36.76
CA ASP A 209 -8.82 8.18 -36.92
C ASP A 209 -7.72 7.11 -36.70
N GLY A 210 -8.09 5.94 -36.17
CA GLY A 210 -7.26 4.75 -35.97
C GLY A 210 -8.14 3.59 -35.49
N ALA A 211 -7.56 2.45 -35.13
CA ALA A 211 -8.31 1.39 -34.45
C ALA A 211 -7.50 0.64 -33.41
N PHE A 212 -8.20 0.06 -32.44
CA PHE A 212 -7.67 -0.82 -31.42
C PHE A 212 -8.31 -2.21 -31.55
N SER A 213 -7.49 -3.25 -31.71
CA SER A 213 -8.00 -4.63 -31.69
C SER A 213 -8.13 -5.14 -30.25
N TRP A 214 -9.18 -5.90 -29.92
CA TRP A 214 -9.28 -6.63 -28.65
C TRP A 214 -8.68 -8.05 -28.72
N ASP A 215 -8.21 -8.46 -29.90
CA ASP A 215 -7.71 -9.81 -30.19
C ASP A 215 -6.29 -10.05 -29.64
N ALA A 216 -6.18 -10.24 -28.32
CA ALA A 216 -4.92 -10.49 -27.62
C ALA A 216 -4.53 -11.97 -27.52
N TRP A 217 -5.51 -12.87 -27.60
CA TRP A 217 -5.35 -14.30 -27.29
C TRP A 217 -5.50 -15.17 -28.53
N PRO A 218 -4.84 -16.35 -28.60
CA PRO A 218 -5.05 -17.30 -29.69
C PRO A 218 -6.42 -17.96 -29.60
N VAL A 219 -6.97 -18.29 -30.77
CA VAL A 219 -8.11 -19.21 -30.89
C VAL A 219 -7.54 -20.60 -31.13
N GLY A 220 -7.84 -21.54 -30.24
CA GLY A 220 -7.29 -22.89 -30.30
C GLY A 220 -6.05 -23.10 -29.44
N ALA A 221 -5.45 -24.27 -29.62
CA ALA A 221 -4.23 -24.67 -28.92
C ALA A 221 -2.95 -24.14 -29.59
N GLU A 222 -3.03 -23.33 -30.64
CA GLU A 222 -1.87 -22.78 -31.35
C GLU A 222 -1.36 -21.48 -30.70
N GLN A 223 -0.11 -21.09 -31.01
CA GLN A 223 0.43 -19.80 -30.56
C GLN A 223 -0.23 -18.64 -31.31
N LYS A 224 -0.43 -17.50 -30.63
CA LYS A 224 -0.93 -16.27 -31.27
C LYS A 224 0.08 -15.80 -32.30
N ASN A 225 -0.37 -15.53 -33.52
CA ASN A 225 0.44 -14.94 -34.59
C ASN A 225 0.04 -13.48 -34.87
N THR A 226 0.78 -12.83 -35.80
CA THR A 226 0.61 -11.42 -36.18
C THR A 226 -0.34 -11.19 -37.36
N ALA A 227 -0.94 -12.23 -37.95
CA ALA A 227 -1.67 -12.10 -39.21
C ALA A 227 -2.85 -11.12 -39.10
N ASN A 228 -3.59 -11.17 -37.99
CA ASN A 228 -4.69 -10.26 -37.75
C ASN A 228 -4.22 -8.82 -37.50
N ASP A 229 -3.10 -8.63 -36.79
CA ASP A 229 -2.50 -7.31 -36.55
C ASP A 229 -2.03 -6.67 -37.87
N GLU A 230 -1.35 -7.46 -38.71
CA GLU A 230 -0.91 -7.02 -40.04
C GLU A 230 -2.09 -6.64 -40.94
N HIS A 231 -3.20 -7.39 -40.87
CA HIS A 231 -4.42 -7.05 -41.59
C HIS A 231 -5.04 -5.74 -41.08
N TRP A 232 -5.09 -5.52 -39.76
CA TRP A 232 -5.51 -4.23 -39.20
C TRP A 232 -4.65 -3.08 -39.69
N ILE A 233 -3.33 -3.23 -39.64
CA ILE A 233 -2.39 -2.20 -40.10
C ILE A 233 -2.61 -1.88 -41.59
N GLN A 234 -2.81 -2.90 -42.43
CA GLN A 234 -3.09 -2.73 -43.86
C GLN A 234 -4.43 -2.02 -44.11
N SER A 235 -5.50 -2.46 -43.44
CA SER A 235 -6.85 -1.93 -43.63
C SER A 235 -7.04 -0.51 -43.12
N LEU A 236 -6.21 -0.06 -42.18
CA LEU A 236 -6.24 1.29 -41.63
C LEU A 236 -5.65 2.35 -42.57
N ASP A 237 -5.02 1.93 -43.67
CA ASP A 237 -4.53 2.81 -44.75
C ASP A 237 -3.63 3.94 -44.21
N GLY A 238 -2.63 3.57 -43.40
CA GLY A 238 -1.68 4.50 -42.79
C GLY A 238 -2.16 5.21 -41.52
N ARG A 239 -3.41 4.99 -41.07
CA ARG A 239 -3.88 5.43 -39.74
C ARG A 239 -3.22 4.58 -38.63
N PRO A 240 -3.01 5.14 -37.42
CA PRO A 240 -2.37 4.42 -36.33
C PRO A 240 -3.19 3.22 -35.85
N TYR A 241 -2.47 2.12 -35.63
CA TYR A 241 -2.98 0.90 -35.01
C TYR A 241 -2.51 0.82 -33.55
N MET A 242 -3.45 0.53 -32.64
CA MET A 242 -3.17 0.18 -31.26
C MET A 242 -3.23 -1.35 -31.13
N MET A 243 -2.10 -1.95 -30.77
CA MET A 243 -1.96 -3.41 -30.69
C MET A 243 -2.31 -3.92 -29.29
N PRO A 244 -3.14 -4.96 -29.16
CA PRO A 244 -3.47 -5.55 -27.86
C PRO A 244 -2.39 -6.50 -27.37
N VAL A 245 -2.14 -6.46 -26.07
CA VAL A 245 -1.27 -7.41 -25.35
C VAL A 245 -1.99 -7.87 -24.08
N SER A 246 -1.91 -9.16 -23.75
CA SER A 246 -2.47 -9.70 -22.52
C SER A 246 -1.66 -10.92 -22.07
N PRO A 247 -1.48 -11.17 -20.76
CA PRO A 247 -0.69 -12.31 -20.30
C PRO A 247 -1.41 -13.65 -20.52
N TRP A 248 -2.68 -13.73 -20.14
CA TRP A 248 -3.53 -14.92 -20.28
C TRP A 248 -5.00 -14.53 -20.24
N PHE A 249 -5.93 -15.48 -20.27
CA PHE A 249 -7.35 -15.24 -20.04
C PHE A 249 -7.96 -16.42 -19.33
N TYR A 250 -8.70 -16.18 -18.25
CA TYR A 250 -9.52 -17.20 -17.62
C TYR A 250 -10.72 -16.56 -16.94
N THR A 251 -11.90 -17.15 -17.15
CA THR A 251 -13.09 -16.74 -16.43
C THR A 251 -13.93 -17.96 -16.06
N ASN A 252 -14.54 -17.89 -14.88
CA ASN A 252 -15.53 -18.87 -14.44
C ASN A 252 -16.55 -18.11 -13.61
N LEU A 253 -17.53 -17.54 -14.29
CA LEU A 253 -18.63 -16.74 -13.76
C LEU A 253 -19.92 -17.22 -14.46
N PRO A 254 -20.39 -18.44 -14.14
CA PRO A 254 -21.54 -19.04 -14.81
C PRO A 254 -22.83 -18.23 -14.66
N GLN A 255 -22.92 -17.37 -13.63
CA GLN A 255 -24.01 -16.41 -13.47
C GLN A 255 -24.09 -15.38 -14.61
N TRP A 256 -23.03 -15.25 -15.40
CA TRP A 256 -22.93 -14.37 -16.57
C TRP A 256 -22.62 -15.14 -17.87
N ASP A 257 -22.86 -16.46 -17.88
CA ASP A 257 -22.57 -17.33 -19.03
C ASP A 257 -21.09 -17.28 -19.46
N LYS A 258 -20.20 -17.09 -18.47
CA LYS A 258 -18.75 -17.04 -18.69
C LYS A 258 -18.06 -18.23 -18.04
N ASN A 259 -17.46 -19.12 -18.83
CA ASN A 259 -16.68 -20.25 -18.31
C ASN A 259 -15.68 -20.82 -19.32
N TRP A 260 -14.59 -20.10 -19.61
CA TRP A 260 -13.56 -20.56 -20.55
C TRP A 260 -12.17 -20.01 -20.21
N LEU A 261 -11.15 -20.58 -20.86
CA LEU A 261 -9.82 -19.98 -20.99
C LEU A 261 -9.36 -19.95 -22.45
N TRP A 262 -8.47 -19.02 -22.75
CA TRP A 262 -7.65 -19.08 -23.96
C TRP A 262 -6.20 -19.40 -23.60
N ARG A 263 -5.44 -19.91 -24.59
CA ARG A 263 -4.04 -20.26 -24.36
C ARG A 263 -3.22 -19.03 -23.98
N GLY A 264 -2.73 -19.02 -22.73
CA GLY A 264 -1.82 -18.02 -22.17
C GLY A 264 -0.40 -18.52 -21.96
N ASP A 265 -0.16 -19.81 -22.18
CA ASP A 265 1.05 -20.57 -21.86
C ASP A 265 2.37 -19.84 -22.11
N ASP A 266 2.59 -19.37 -23.34
CA ASP A 266 3.81 -18.64 -23.73
C ASP A 266 3.49 -17.19 -24.20
N LEU A 267 2.21 -16.79 -24.06
CA LEU A 267 1.63 -15.65 -24.77
C LEU A 267 2.32 -14.35 -24.39
N TRP A 268 2.55 -14.11 -23.10
CA TRP A 268 3.12 -12.85 -22.63
C TRP A 268 4.48 -12.55 -23.27
N HIS A 269 5.36 -13.54 -23.36
CA HIS A 269 6.68 -13.37 -23.96
C HIS A 269 6.59 -13.12 -25.46
N TYR A 270 5.96 -14.04 -26.21
CA TYR A 270 5.91 -13.95 -27.67
C TYR A 270 5.09 -12.76 -28.16
N ARG A 271 4.05 -12.34 -27.43
CA ARG A 271 3.26 -11.18 -27.81
C ARG A 271 4.07 -9.89 -27.74
N TRP A 272 4.93 -9.73 -26.73
CA TRP A 272 5.86 -8.61 -26.66
C TRP A 272 6.95 -8.67 -27.74
N GLU A 273 7.44 -9.85 -28.13
CA GLU A 273 8.31 -10.00 -29.30
C GLU A 273 7.63 -9.54 -30.60
N GLN A 274 6.36 -9.86 -30.77
CA GLN A 274 5.56 -9.42 -31.91
C GLN A 274 5.37 -7.90 -31.91
N VAL A 275 5.13 -7.28 -30.75
CA VAL A 275 5.10 -5.81 -30.60
C VAL A 275 6.43 -5.20 -31.06
N MET A 276 7.56 -5.76 -30.61
CA MET A 276 8.89 -5.29 -30.99
C MET A 276 9.15 -5.43 -32.49
N ARG A 277 8.60 -6.47 -33.15
CA ARG A 277 8.72 -6.69 -34.59
C ARG A 277 7.81 -5.76 -35.41
N LEU A 278 6.54 -5.66 -35.04
CA LEU A 278 5.54 -4.91 -35.81
C LEU A 278 5.65 -3.40 -35.59
N GLN A 279 6.18 -2.97 -34.44
CA GLN A 279 6.36 -1.55 -34.09
C GLN A 279 5.06 -0.73 -34.27
N PRO A 280 3.93 -1.14 -33.64
CA PRO A 280 2.67 -0.40 -33.71
C PRO A 280 2.84 1.03 -33.19
N ALA A 281 1.87 1.92 -33.45
CA ALA A 281 1.92 3.28 -32.91
C ALA A 281 1.70 3.30 -31.39
N TRP A 282 0.82 2.41 -30.93
CA TRP A 282 0.43 2.25 -29.53
C TRP A 282 0.32 0.78 -29.18
N VAL A 283 0.54 0.50 -27.90
CA VAL A 283 0.24 -0.79 -27.28
C VAL A 283 -0.78 -0.56 -26.18
N GLN A 284 -1.78 -1.42 -26.07
CA GLN A 284 -2.65 -1.46 -24.91
C GLN A 284 -2.64 -2.84 -24.27
N ILE A 285 -2.28 -2.87 -22.98
CA ILE A 285 -2.33 -4.06 -22.15
C ILE A 285 -3.77 -4.26 -21.66
N ILE A 286 -4.35 -5.43 -21.95
CA ILE A 286 -5.68 -5.86 -21.52
C ILE A 286 -5.45 -6.84 -20.35
N SER A 287 -5.53 -6.44 -19.08
CA SER A 287 -5.95 -5.15 -18.51
C SER A 287 -5.18 -4.84 -17.22
N TRP A 288 -5.41 -3.67 -16.62
CA TRP A 288 -4.87 -3.34 -15.30
C TRP A 288 -5.65 -4.00 -14.16
N ASN A 289 -6.99 -4.01 -14.20
CA ASN A 289 -7.82 -4.40 -13.05
C ASN A 289 -9.08 -5.23 -13.41
N ASP A 290 -9.10 -5.93 -14.55
CA ASP A 290 -10.22 -6.84 -14.86
C ASP A 290 -10.06 -8.18 -14.11
N TYR A 291 -10.57 -8.21 -12.88
CA TYR A 291 -10.49 -9.40 -12.02
C TYR A 291 -11.38 -10.53 -12.52
N GLY A 292 -12.53 -10.22 -13.13
CA GLY A 292 -13.49 -11.22 -13.59
C GLY A 292 -12.94 -12.12 -14.71
N GLU A 293 -12.08 -11.58 -15.55
CA GLU A 293 -11.44 -12.30 -16.67
C GLU A 293 -9.97 -12.69 -16.40
N ALA A 294 -9.54 -12.48 -15.14
CA ALA A 294 -8.27 -12.89 -14.57
C ALA A 294 -7.02 -12.43 -15.34
N HIS A 295 -7.11 -11.56 -16.35
CA HIS A 295 -5.96 -11.11 -17.13
C HIS A 295 -5.38 -9.77 -16.66
N TYR A 296 -5.78 -9.34 -15.47
CA TYR A 296 -5.30 -8.12 -14.83
C TYR A 296 -3.80 -8.23 -14.48
N ILE A 297 -3.08 -7.12 -14.54
CA ILE A 297 -1.68 -7.01 -14.12
C ILE A 297 -1.46 -6.03 -12.96
N GLY A 298 -2.50 -5.32 -12.54
CA GLY A 298 -2.48 -4.36 -11.45
C GLY A 298 -2.75 -4.98 -10.07
N PRO A 299 -2.63 -4.20 -8.99
CA PRO A 299 -2.96 -4.64 -7.64
C PRO A 299 -4.43 -5.06 -7.52
N ILE A 300 -4.72 -6.03 -6.63
CA ILE A 300 -6.09 -6.43 -6.34
C ILE A 300 -6.68 -5.50 -5.29
N HIS A 301 -7.71 -4.75 -5.67
CA HIS A 301 -8.56 -4.00 -4.75
C HIS A 301 -9.84 -4.80 -4.51
N GLU A 302 -9.93 -5.48 -3.36
CA GLU A 302 -10.98 -6.49 -3.08
C GLU A 302 -12.41 -5.99 -3.32
N ALA A 303 -12.71 -4.73 -2.99
CA ALA A 303 -14.03 -4.12 -3.20
C ALA A 303 -14.45 -4.02 -4.68
N GLY A 304 -13.48 -4.12 -5.61
CA GLY A 304 -13.69 -4.13 -7.05
C GLY A 304 -13.80 -5.53 -7.66
N VAL A 305 -13.58 -6.59 -6.89
CA VAL A 305 -13.60 -7.97 -7.39
C VAL A 305 -15.05 -8.41 -7.64
N PRO A 306 -15.42 -8.81 -8.87
CA PRO A 306 -16.78 -9.24 -9.15
C PRO A 306 -17.19 -10.49 -8.34
N ASP A 307 -18.47 -10.57 -7.97
CA ASP A 307 -19.02 -11.72 -7.26
C ASP A 307 -18.66 -13.03 -7.98
N GLY A 308 -18.13 -14.00 -7.24
CA GLY A 308 -17.72 -15.30 -7.78
C GLY A 308 -16.30 -15.36 -8.36
N ALA A 309 -15.65 -14.22 -8.66
CA ALA A 309 -14.27 -14.17 -9.14
C ALA A 309 -13.24 -14.37 -8.02
N GLY A 310 -13.61 -14.04 -6.78
CA GLY A 310 -12.73 -14.15 -5.61
C GLY A 310 -12.02 -15.51 -5.45
N ARG A 311 -12.65 -16.61 -5.89
CA ARG A 311 -12.07 -17.97 -5.83
C ARG A 311 -10.85 -18.20 -6.72
N TYR A 312 -10.59 -17.34 -7.69
CA TYR A 312 -9.40 -17.39 -8.56
C TYR A 312 -8.65 -16.05 -8.60
N CYS A 313 -9.05 -15.06 -7.81
CA CYS A 313 -8.33 -13.80 -7.63
C CYS A 313 -7.66 -13.71 -6.26
N PHE A 314 -8.37 -14.07 -5.18
CA PHE A 314 -7.84 -13.93 -3.82
C PHE A 314 -6.72 -14.91 -3.56
N GLY A 315 -5.56 -14.40 -3.15
CA GLY A 315 -4.36 -15.21 -2.94
C GLY A 315 -3.57 -15.54 -4.21
N HIS A 316 -4.03 -15.08 -5.38
CA HIS A 316 -3.39 -15.30 -6.68
C HIS A 316 -3.06 -13.96 -7.36
N PRO A 317 -2.13 -13.15 -6.81
CA PRO A 317 -1.78 -11.86 -7.38
C PRO A 317 -1.05 -12.03 -8.72
N HIS A 318 -1.29 -11.11 -9.66
CA HIS A 318 -0.72 -11.15 -11.02
C HIS A 318 0.40 -10.13 -11.25
N ASP A 319 0.93 -9.56 -10.17
CA ASP A 319 1.93 -8.51 -10.20
C ASP A 319 3.27 -8.95 -10.82
N ALA A 320 3.58 -10.25 -10.81
CA ALA A 320 4.76 -10.81 -11.45
C ALA A 320 4.84 -10.53 -12.97
N TRP A 321 3.70 -10.35 -13.66
CA TRP A 321 3.69 -9.95 -15.07
C TRP A 321 4.37 -8.61 -15.31
N ARG A 322 4.31 -7.72 -14.32
CA ARG A 322 4.90 -6.38 -14.38
C ARG A 322 6.41 -6.38 -14.29
N ALA A 323 7.01 -7.41 -13.69
CA ALA A 323 8.46 -7.49 -13.49
C ALA A 323 9.26 -7.48 -14.81
N LEU A 324 8.65 -7.93 -15.91
CA LEU A 324 9.24 -7.99 -17.26
C LEU A 324 8.94 -6.74 -18.11
N LEU A 325 7.92 -5.95 -17.76
CA LEU A 325 7.42 -4.86 -18.60
C LEU A 325 8.46 -3.77 -18.90
N PRO A 326 9.29 -3.30 -17.95
CA PRO A 326 10.32 -2.31 -18.26
C PRO A 326 11.25 -2.76 -19.40
N HIS A 327 11.63 -4.04 -19.44
CA HIS A 327 12.47 -4.59 -20.51
C HIS A 327 11.74 -4.60 -21.85
N TYR A 328 10.51 -5.12 -21.90
CA TYR A 328 9.76 -5.18 -23.14
C TYR A 328 9.38 -3.80 -23.70
N ILE A 329 8.92 -2.89 -22.85
CA ILE A 329 8.47 -1.56 -23.26
C ILE A 329 9.65 -0.72 -23.75
N ASP A 330 10.80 -0.80 -23.08
CA ASP A 330 11.99 -0.08 -23.52
C ASP A 330 12.55 -0.67 -24.82
N ALA A 331 12.55 -1.99 -24.98
CA ALA A 331 12.93 -2.64 -26.23
C ALA A 331 12.01 -2.21 -27.37
N TYR A 332 10.69 -2.18 -27.15
CA TYR A 332 9.71 -1.68 -28.12
C TYR A 332 10.03 -0.25 -28.55
N ARG A 333 10.25 0.67 -27.60
CA ARG A 333 10.62 2.07 -27.88
C ARG A 333 11.95 2.23 -28.61
N ASN A 334 12.84 1.25 -28.52
CA ASN A 334 14.16 1.27 -29.14
C ASN A 334 14.25 0.40 -30.40
N GLY A 335 13.12 -0.01 -30.98
CA GLY A 335 13.11 -0.79 -32.23
C GLY A 335 13.57 -2.24 -32.05
N GLY A 336 13.31 -2.83 -30.89
CA GLY A 336 13.62 -4.22 -30.55
C GLY A 336 14.98 -4.44 -29.87
N VAL A 337 15.65 -3.37 -29.42
CA VAL A 337 16.98 -3.45 -28.79
C VAL A 337 16.96 -2.80 -27.41
N VAL A 338 17.35 -3.54 -26.37
CA VAL A 338 17.70 -2.97 -25.06
C VAL A 338 19.21 -2.76 -25.04
N ASP A 339 19.70 -1.56 -24.72
CA ASP A 339 21.14 -1.34 -24.51
C ASP A 339 21.51 -1.71 -23.06
N PRO A 340 22.19 -2.85 -22.82
CA PRO A 340 22.60 -3.25 -21.48
C PRO A 340 23.68 -2.33 -20.89
N ASN A 341 24.36 -1.51 -21.71
CA ASN A 341 25.42 -0.61 -21.27
C ASN A 341 24.92 0.81 -20.97
N GLN A 342 23.64 1.11 -21.24
CA GLN A 342 22.99 2.37 -20.92
C GLN A 342 21.59 2.11 -20.33
N PRO A 343 21.50 1.61 -19.08
CA PRO A 343 20.20 1.42 -18.43
C PRO A 343 19.41 2.73 -18.43
N ARG A 344 18.17 2.67 -18.92
CA ARG A 344 17.20 3.74 -18.65
C ARG A 344 16.91 3.79 -17.14
N PRO A 345 16.53 4.95 -16.58
CA PRO A 345 16.14 5.05 -15.18
C PRO A 345 15.12 3.97 -14.82
N HIS A 346 15.29 3.29 -13.69
CA HIS A 346 14.42 2.21 -13.17
C HIS A 346 14.46 0.85 -13.90
N LEU A 347 15.22 0.71 -14.99
CA LEU A 347 15.47 -0.60 -15.60
C LEU A 347 16.49 -1.39 -14.77
N SER A 348 16.01 -2.41 -14.04
CA SER A 348 16.89 -3.34 -13.31
C SER A 348 17.34 -4.48 -14.21
N PHE A 349 18.66 -4.64 -14.33
CA PHE A 349 19.30 -5.82 -14.93
C PHE A 349 19.64 -6.90 -13.89
N ALA A 350 19.11 -6.79 -12.66
CA ALA A 350 19.23 -7.86 -11.68
C ALA A 350 18.57 -9.14 -12.24
N ASP A 351 19.18 -10.28 -11.93
CA ASP A 351 18.66 -11.57 -12.34
C ASP A 351 17.27 -11.79 -11.70
N LYS A 352 16.24 -12.04 -12.51
CA LYS A 352 14.84 -12.23 -12.05
C LYS A 352 14.25 -13.51 -12.63
N ILE A 353 13.35 -14.14 -11.87
CA ILE A 353 12.58 -15.31 -12.32
C ILE A 353 11.09 -15.00 -12.17
N VAL A 354 10.34 -15.14 -13.26
CA VAL A 354 8.87 -15.13 -13.30
C VAL A 354 8.43 -16.48 -13.85
N TYR A 355 7.53 -17.16 -13.15
CA TYR A 355 7.10 -18.50 -13.54
C TYR A 355 5.63 -18.73 -13.26
N TRP A 356 5.02 -19.61 -14.06
CA TRP A 356 3.64 -20.03 -13.88
C TRP A 356 3.41 -21.45 -14.35
N TYR A 357 2.45 -22.12 -13.73
CA TYR A 357 2.00 -23.46 -14.10
C TYR A 357 0.73 -23.84 -13.35
N ARG A 358 0.07 -24.90 -13.81
CA ARG A 358 -1.04 -25.51 -13.09
C ARG A 358 -0.52 -26.38 -11.97
N THR A 359 -1.07 -26.22 -10.77
CA THR A 359 -0.68 -27.05 -9.62
C THR A 359 -1.21 -28.48 -9.72
N ASN A 360 -2.12 -28.73 -10.65
CA ASN A 360 -2.64 -30.06 -10.96
C ASN A 360 -2.45 -30.36 -12.45
N PRO A 361 -2.04 -31.59 -12.80
CA PRO A 361 -2.03 -32.04 -14.19
C PRO A 361 -3.42 -31.93 -14.86
N SER A 362 -3.45 -31.80 -16.18
CA SER A 362 -4.67 -31.70 -17.00
C SER A 362 -5.70 -32.81 -16.75
N HIS A 363 -5.21 -34.00 -16.41
CA HIS A 363 -6.00 -35.20 -16.19
C HIS A 363 -6.47 -35.35 -14.73
N ALA A 364 -6.00 -34.51 -13.82
CA ALA A 364 -6.35 -34.54 -12.41
C ALA A 364 -7.56 -33.63 -12.12
N GLY A 365 -8.54 -34.16 -11.39
CA GLY A 365 -9.73 -33.42 -10.96
C GLY A 365 -10.81 -33.26 -12.03
N SER A 366 -11.65 -32.24 -11.85
CA SER A 366 -12.78 -31.93 -12.75
C SER A 366 -12.51 -30.62 -13.49
N THR A 367 -12.93 -30.52 -14.75
CA THR A 367 -12.97 -29.27 -15.49
C THR A 367 -14.26 -28.48 -15.27
N ASN A 368 -15.16 -28.81 -14.32
CA ASN A 368 -16.33 -28.01 -13.83
C ASN A 368 -16.93 -27.05 -14.90
N GLY A 369 -17.16 -27.58 -16.11
CA GLY A 369 -17.70 -26.88 -17.28
C GLY A 369 -16.81 -25.80 -17.96
N THR A 370 -15.55 -25.62 -17.56
CA THR A 370 -14.63 -24.69 -18.23
C THR A 370 -14.20 -25.34 -19.54
N THR A 371 -14.33 -24.61 -20.64
CA THR A 371 -13.86 -25.02 -21.95
C THR A 371 -12.52 -24.36 -22.28
N GLY A 372 -11.69 -25.04 -23.05
CA GLY A 372 -10.67 -24.36 -23.83
C GLY A 372 -11.36 -23.68 -25.02
N ASN A 373 -11.07 -22.39 -25.23
CA ASN A 373 -11.81 -21.47 -26.10
C ASN A 373 -13.25 -21.18 -25.64
N ASN A 374 -13.89 -20.23 -26.31
CA ASN A 374 -15.27 -19.81 -26.06
C ASN A 374 -16.23 -20.29 -27.17
N PRO A 375 -16.96 -21.41 -26.98
CA PRO A 375 -17.93 -21.91 -27.95
C PRO A 375 -19.12 -20.96 -28.18
N GLY A 376 -19.43 -20.11 -27.21
CA GLY A 376 -20.54 -19.14 -27.28
C GLY A 376 -20.36 -18.09 -28.38
N VAL A 377 -19.13 -17.90 -28.88
CA VAL A 377 -18.83 -17.03 -30.04
C VAL A 377 -18.48 -17.83 -31.30
N GLY A 378 -18.78 -19.12 -31.34
CA GLY A 378 -18.56 -19.98 -32.50
C GLY A 378 -17.15 -20.55 -32.64
N GLN A 379 -16.31 -20.49 -31.59
CA GLN A 379 -15.02 -21.17 -31.57
C GLN A 379 -15.19 -22.67 -31.31
N GLU A 380 -14.24 -23.48 -31.77
CA GLU A 380 -14.21 -24.91 -31.45
C GLU A 380 -13.97 -25.11 -29.95
N GLU A 381 -14.82 -25.93 -29.31
CA GLU A 381 -14.67 -26.34 -27.92
C GLU A 381 -13.49 -27.32 -27.79
N LEU A 382 -12.48 -26.94 -27.00
CA LEU A 382 -11.33 -27.78 -26.71
C LEU A 382 -11.31 -28.17 -25.23
N HIS A 383 -10.58 -29.22 -24.90
CA HIS A 383 -10.30 -29.54 -23.50
C HIS A 383 -9.37 -28.46 -22.90
N PRO A 384 -9.61 -27.95 -21.67
CA PRO A 384 -8.75 -26.97 -21.01
C PRO A 384 -7.26 -27.32 -21.00
N GLY A 385 -6.92 -28.60 -20.87
CA GLY A 385 -5.54 -29.09 -20.88
C GLY A 385 -4.84 -28.98 -22.24
N GLU A 386 -5.58 -28.80 -23.33
CA GLU A 386 -5.01 -28.59 -24.67
C GLU A 386 -4.54 -27.15 -24.88
N VAL A 387 -5.22 -26.19 -24.23
CA VAL A 387 -4.91 -24.75 -24.31
C VAL A 387 -4.11 -24.25 -23.10
N SER A 388 -4.06 -25.01 -22.00
CA SER A 388 -3.11 -24.78 -20.92
C SER A 388 -2.38 -26.08 -20.61
N GLN A 389 -1.13 -26.17 -21.05
CA GLN A 389 -0.38 -27.43 -21.07
C GLN A 389 0.16 -27.82 -19.68
N ASP A 390 0.45 -29.11 -19.51
CA ASP A 390 1.13 -29.66 -18.32
C ASP A 390 2.62 -29.35 -18.35
N ARG A 391 2.95 -28.06 -18.20
CA ARG A 391 4.31 -27.54 -18.25
C ARG A 391 4.52 -26.45 -17.21
N VAL A 392 5.76 -26.34 -16.76
CA VAL A 392 6.29 -25.21 -16.01
C VAL A 392 6.82 -24.19 -17.00
N PHE A 393 6.21 -23.00 -17.03
CA PHE A 393 6.63 -21.89 -17.87
C PHE A 393 7.48 -20.93 -17.05
N VAL A 394 8.61 -20.49 -17.62
CA VAL A 394 9.58 -19.64 -16.93
C VAL A 394 10.08 -18.56 -17.87
N SER A 395 9.98 -17.31 -17.43
CA SER A 395 10.66 -16.15 -18.02
C SER A 395 11.68 -15.62 -17.04
N VAL A 396 12.93 -15.47 -17.47
CA VAL A 396 14.00 -14.90 -16.67
C VAL A 396 14.55 -13.63 -17.31
N ILE A 397 15.00 -12.70 -16.48
CA ILE A 397 15.91 -11.64 -16.92
C ILE A 397 17.29 -12.03 -16.43
N VAL A 398 18.29 -12.04 -17.31
CA VAL A 398 19.69 -12.28 -16.93
C VAL A 398 20.60 -11.16 -17.40
N GLY A 399 21.62 -10.85 -16.60
CA GLY A 399 22.62 -9.83 -16.93
C GLY A 399 23.72 -10.31 -17.90
N SER A 400 23.92 -11.61 -18.05
CA SER A 400 24.93 -12.23 -18.93
C SER A 400 24.58 -13.71 -19.16
N PRO A 401 25.31 -14.44 -20.03
CA PRO A 401 25.04 -15.86 -20.28
C PRO A 401 24.94 -16.65 -18.97
N SER A 402 23.87 -17.44 -18.82
CA SER A 402 23.53 -18.14 -17.58
C SER A 402 22.80 -19.46 -17.89
N GLU A 403 22.82 -20.40 -16.96
CA GLU A 403 22.03 -21.62 -17.01
C GLU A 403 20.76 -21.47 -16.16
N ILE A 404 19.62 -21.95 -16.67
CA ILE A 404 18.33 -21.93 -15.98
C ILE A 404 17.99 -23.37 -15.62
N HIS A 405 18.05 -23.68 -14.34
CA HIS A 405 17.79 -25.03 -13.81
C HIS A 405 16.35 -25.09 -13.34
N ILE A 406 15.54 -26.00 -13.90
CA ILE A 406 14.13 -26.18 -13.54
C ILE A 406 13.93 -27.63 -13.10
N GLN A 407 13.55 -27.83 -11.84
CA GLN A 407 13.37 -29.14 -11.22
C GLN A 407 11.95 -29.26 -10.67
N ILE A 408 11.28 -30.37 -10.96
CA ILE A 408 9.97 -30.71 -10.40
C ILE A 408 10.18 -31.83 -9.38
N GLY A 409 9.80 -31.60 -8.13
CA GLY A 409 9.97 -32.55 -7.03
C GLY A 409 11.44 -32.98 -6.85
N ASP A 410 11.65 -34.30 -6.84
CA ASP A 410 12.97 -34.93 -6.76
C ASP A 410 13.51 -35.35 -8.14
N GLY A 411 12.82 -34.97 -9.22
CA GLY A 411 13.24 -35.24 -10.60
C GLY A 411 14.60 -34.62 -10.94
N THR A 412 15.21 -35.02 -12.06
CA THR A 412 16.48 -34.44 -12.51
C THR A 412 16.25 -33.01 -13.02
N PRO A 413 17.04 -31.99 -12.62
CA PRO A 413 16.88 -30.63 -13.13
C PRO A 413 17.04 -30.56 -14.66
N ASN A 414 16.08 -29.94 -15.32
CA ASN A 414 16.20 -29.53 -16.72
C ASN A 414 17.05 -28.26 -16.78
N ILE A 415 18.11 -28.26 -17.60
CA ILE A 415 19.03 -27.13 -17.72
C ILE A 415 18.83 -26.46 -19.09
N VAL A 416 18.38 -25.21 -19.07
CA VAL A 416 18.17 -24.38 -20.26
C VAL A 416 19.24 -23.28 -20.32
N GLN A 417 19.85 -23.06 -21.49
CA GLN A 417 20.90 -22.05 -21.64
C GLN A 417 20.31 -20.69 -22.03
N ALA A 418 20.53 -19.67 -21.20
CA ALA A 418 20.31 -18.27 -21.53
C ALA A 418 21.58 -17.73 -22.20
N SER A 419 21.53 -17.51 -23.51
CA SER A 419 22.71 -17.27 -24.37
C SER A 419 23.34 -15.87 -24.25
N GLY A 420 22.71 -14.94 -23.55
CA GLY A 420 23.14 -13.55 -23.44
C GLY A 420 22.30 -12.75 -22.46
N ALA A 421 22.59 -11.46 -22.29
CA ALA A 421 21.81 -10.58 -21.42
C ALA A 421 20.40 -10.33 -22.00
N GLY A 422 19.39 -10.17 -21.12
CA GLY A 422 18.02 -9.85 -21.51
C GLY A 422 16.98 -10.83 -20.98
N VAL A 423 15.77 -10.79 -21.55
CA VAL A 423 14.68 -11.70 -21.20
C VAL A 423 14.82 -13.01 -21.98
N HIS A 424 14.78 -14.14 -21.28
CA HIS A 424 14.74 -15.49 -21.88
C HIS A 424 13.50 -16.22 -21.37
N HIS A 425 12.85 -16.96 -22.26
CA HIS A 425 11.64 -17.72 -21.95
C HIS A 425 11.84 -19.19 -22.32
N CYS A 426 11.36 -20.07 -21.45
CA CYS A 426 11.38 -21.51 -21.68
C CYS A 426 10.25 -22.20 -20.92
N SER A 427 10.01 -23.46 -21.24
CA SER A 427 9.09 -24.29 -20.48
C SER A 427 9.59 -25.73 -20.37
N VAL A 428 9.23 -26.40 -19.29
CA VAL A 428 9.59 -27.79 -18.98
C VAL A 428 8.31 -28.59 -18.75
N PRO A 429 8.09 -29.74 -19.42
CA PRO A 429 6.90 -30.55 -19.19
C PRO A 429 6.89 -31.15 -17.78
N PHE A 430 5.70 -31.47 -17.29
CA PHE A 430 5.56 -32.20 -16.03
C PHE A 430 6.13 -33.61 -16.14
N ASP A 431 5.95 -34.29 -17.28
CA ASP A 431 6.44 -35.66 -17.56
C ASP A 431 6.10 -36.69 -16.46
N GLY A 432 5.00 -36.48 -15.73
CA GLY A 432 4.57 -37.34 -14.62
C GLY A 432 5.30 -37.05 -13.29
N GLU A 433 6.24 -36.11 -13.26
CA GLU A 433 6.88 -35.63 -12.03
C GLU A 433 5.89 -34.79 -11.22
N THR A 434 5.93 -35.00 -9.90
CA THR A 434 5.11 -34.27 -8.92
C THR A 434 6.01 -33.73 -7.81
N GLY A 435 5.52 -32.75 -7.06
CA GLY A 435 6.27 -32.08 -6.00
C GLY A 435 6.63 -30.63 -6.32
N PRO A 436 7.32 -29.94 -5.39
CA PRO A 436 7.66 -28.51 -5.52
C PRO A 436 8.49 -28.21 -6.76
N VAL A 437 8.22 -27.10 -7.43
CA VAL A 437 8.97 -26.68 -8.62
C VAL A 437 10.08 -25.72 -8.21
N LYS A 438 11.34 -26.13 -8.33
CA LYS A 438 12.52 -25.30 -8.06
C LYS A 438 13.08 -24.75 -9.35
N ILE A 439 13.34 -23.45 -9.38
CA ILE A 439 13.91 -22.75 -10.53
C ILE A 439 15.13 -21.97 -10.05
N MET A 440 16.27 -22.10 -10.73
CA MET A 440 17.50 -21.39 -10.38
C MET A 440 18.15 -20.78 -11.62
N ILE A 441 18.68 -19.57 -11.48
CA ILE A 441 19.60 -18.97 -12.42
C ILE A 441 21.01 -19.27 -11.90
N VAL A 442 21.82 -19.98 -12.68
CA VAL A 442 23.17 -20.42 -12.33
C VAL A 442 24.17 -19.79 -13.29
N ARG A 443 25.25 -19.23 -12.76
CA ARG A 443 26.35 -18.64 -13.54
C ARG A 443 27.66 -18.97 -12.85
N ASP A 444 28.64 -19.48 -13.60
CA ASP A 444 29.95 -19.88 -13.05
C ASP A 444 29.83 -20.81 -11.82
N GLU A 445 28.94 -21.82 -11.90
CA GLU A 445 28.62 -22.75 -10.80
C GLU A 445 27.99 -22.12 -9.54
N GLN A 446 27.63 -20.83 -9.59
CA GLN A 446 26.96 -20.12 -8.50
C GLN A 446 25.49 -19.85 -8.80
N VAL A 447 24.64 -20.00 -7.79
CA VAL A 447 23.21 -19.65 -7.90
C VAL A 447 23.07 -18.13 -7.74
N MET A 448 22.61 -17.47 -8.80
CA MET A 448 22.39 -16.02 -8.86
C MET A 448 21.02 -15.63 -8.31
N ALA A 449 20.00 -16.43 -8.61
CA ALA A 449 18.64 -16.29 -8.11
C ALA A 449 17.98 -17.66 -8.04
N SER A 450 17.06 -17.85 -7.10
CA SER A 450 16.29 -19.09 -6.97
C SER A 450 14.85 -18.83 -6.55
N ALA A 451 13.93 -19.66 -7.04
CA ALA A 451 12.52 -19.67 -6.66
C ALA A 451 12.05 -21.10 -6.41
N THR A 452 11.15 -21.30 -5.46
CA THR A 452 10.44 -22.58 -5.26
C THR A 452 8.94 -22.33 -5.28
N GLY A 453 8.25 -22.85 -6.29
CA GLY A 453 6.81 -22.78 -6.41
C GLY A 453 6.06 -23.93 -5.73
N PRO A 454 4.72 -23.82 -5.63
CA PRO A 454 3.84 -24.86 -5.08
C PRO A 454 4.07 -26.23 -5.73
N ALA A 455 3.78 -27.30 -4.98
CA ALA A 455 3.89 -28.64 -5.52
C ALA A 455 2.89 -28.89 -6.65
N ILE A 456 3.36 -29.52 -7.74
CA ILE A 456 2.49 -30.19 -8.70
C ILE A 456 1.97 -31.46 -8.01
N THR A 457 0.65 -31.67 -7.98
CA THR A 457 0.03 -32.82 -7.32
C THR A 457 -1.21 -33.30 -8.07
N GLU A 458 -1.48 -34.60 -8.01
CA GLU A 458 -2.74 -35.18 -8.48
C GLU A 458 -3.90 -34.96 -7.48
N GLU A 459 -3.59 -34.56 -6.24
CA GLU A 459 -4.59 -34.28 -5.22
C GLU A 459 -5.25 -32.91 -5.45
N CYS A 460 -6.53 -32.91 -5.79
CA CYS A 460 -7.32 -31.69 -5.89
C CYS A 460 -7.99 -31.38 -4.55
N GLN A 461 -7.59 -30.30 -3.88
CA GLN A 461 -8.33 -29.78 -2.74
C GLN A 461 -9.75 -29.34 -3.19
N ASP A 462 -10.76 -29.62 -2.37
CA ASP A 462 -12.18 -29.28 -2.59
C ASP A 462 -12.88 -29.90 -3.82
N GLY A 463 -12.28 -30.91 -4.47
CA GLY A 463 -12.89 -31.60 -5.62
C GLY A 463 -13.10 -30.72 -6.86
N ASN A 464 -12.53 -29.51 -6.89
CA ASN A 464 -12.69 -28.53 -7.97
C ASN A 464 -11.37 -27.86 -8.36
N LYS A 465 -10.86 -28.28 -9.53
CA LYS A 465 -10.05 -27.57 -10.54
C LYS A 465 -8.65 -27.01 -10.29
N SER A 466 -7.78 -27.41 -11.22
CA SER A 466 -6.53 -26.81 -11.69
C SER A 466 -6.55 -25.27 -11.82
N PHE A 467 -5.88 -24.58 -10.90
CA PHE A 467 -5.55 -23.16 -11.02
C PHE A 467 -4.14 -23.00 -11.61
N ILE A 468 -3.97 -22.04 -12.52
CA ILE A 468 -2.64 -21.59 -12.94
C ILE A 468 -2.13 -20.66 -11.85
N GLU A 469 -1.05 -21.04 -11.17
CA GLU A 469 -0.34 -20.20 -10.22
C GLU A 469 0.72 -19.38 -10.96
N LEU A 470 0.75 -18.06 -10.76
CA LEU A 470 1.80 -17.17 -11.25
C LEU A 470 2.60 -16.59 -10.08
N ARG A 471 3.93 -16.62 -10.17
CA ARG A 471 4.81 -16.10 -9.11
C ARG A 471 6.09 -15.49 -9.70
N GLU A 472 6.59 -14.45 -9.04
CA GLU A 472 7.97 -13.98 -9.17
C GLU A 472 8.84 -14.63 -8.09
N ALA A 473 10.14 -14.81 -8.31
CA ALA A 473 11.09 -15.41 -7.37
C ALA A 473 10.98 -14.85 -5.94
N ALA A 474 10.84 -13.52 -5.83
CA ALA A 474 10.73 -12.83 -4.55
C ALA A 474 9.41 -13.12 -3.80
N LEU A 475 8.39 -13.61 -4.52
CA LEU A 475 7.03 -13.92 -4.06
C LEU A 475 6.77 -15.45 -3.95
N ALA A 476 7.68 -16.27 -4.47
CA ALA A 476 7.58 -17.73 -4.58
C ALA A 476 7.42 -18.45 -3.24
N HIS A 477 8.12 -17.99 -2.18
CA HIS A 477 8.10 -18.60 -0.85
C HIS A 477 6.95 -18.10 0.03
N ARG A 478 5.73 -18.55 -0.29
CA ARG A 478 4.58 -18.60 0.65
C ARG A 478 4.03 -20.03 0.70
N PRO A 479 4.41 -20.90 1.66
CA PRO A 479 3.72 -22.17 1.85
C PRO A 479 2.40 -21.96 2.61
N ALA A 480 1.31 -22.48 2.05
CA ALA A 480 0.07 -22.73 2.76
C ALA A 480 0.28 -23.88 3.76
N SER A 481 -0.40 -23.78 4.91
CA SER A 481 -0.34 -24.69 6.05
C SER A 481 -0.47 -26.17 5.70
N GLN A 482 0.48 -27.00 6.13
CA GLN A 482 0.24 -28.40 6.50
C GLN A 482 0.91 -28.73 7.84
N THR A 483 0.05 -29.09 8.78
CA THR A 483 0.35 -29.59 10.12
C THR A 483 0.83 -31.04 10.07
N SER A 484 1.98 -31.36 10.70
CA SER A 484 2.25 -32.66 11.37
C SER A 484 3.65 -32.70 12.05
N PRO A 485 3.89 -33.65 12.99
CA PRO A 485 4.51 -33.37 14.28
C PRO A 485 6.05 -33.53 14.33
N LEU A 486 6.69 -32.70 15.16
CA LEU A 486 8.11 -32.77 15.48
C LEU A 486 8.43 -33.99 16.38
N PRO A 487 9.55 -34.72 16.17
CA PRO A 487 10.04 -35.69 17.12
C PRO A 487 10.94 -35.05 18.19
N ASP A 488 10.85 -35.61 19.40
CA ASP A 488 11.56 -35.23 20.61
C ASP A 488 13.09 -35.15 20.43
N HIS A 489 13.67 -33.98 20.69
CA HIS A 489 15.10 -33.86 20.97
C HIS A 489 15.37 -33.13 22.30
N VAL A 490 15.58 -33.98 23.30
CA VAL A 490 16.40 -33.86 24.52
C VAL A 490 17.25 -32.58 24.65
N TYR A 491 16.90 -31.77 25.65
CA TYR A 491 17.74 -30.71 26.21
C TYR A 491 19.00 -31.29 26.91
N PRO A 492 20.19 -30.71 26.72
CA PRO A 492 21.26 -30.80 27.70
C PRO A 492 21.14 -29.70 28.75
N THR A 493 21.39 -30.13 29.98
CA THR A 493 21.20 -29.43 31.24
C THR A 493 22.41 -28.56 31.60
N ARG A 494 22.11 -27.39 32.18
CA ARG A 494 22.78 -26.76 33.34
C ARG A 494 24.20 -26.17 33.20
N ALA A 495 24.20 -24.85 32.97
CA ALA A 495 24.88 -23.78 33.71
C ALA A 495 26.09 -24.12 34.61
N THR A 496 27.22 -23.48 34.29
CA THR A 496 28.24 -23.03 35.26
C THR A 496 28.09 -21.53 35.50
N THR A 497 27.77 -21.18 36.74
CA THR A 497 27.64 -19.84 37.28
C THR A 497 28.99 -19.16 37.45
N VAL A 498 29.14 -17.95 36.89
CA VAL A 498 30.09 -16.93 37.36
C VAL A 498 29.29 -15.66 37.58
N SER A 499 29.20 -15.22 38.83
CA SER A 499 28.54 -13.97 39.21
C SER A 499 29.50 -12.78 39.05
N PRO A 500 29.10 -11.69 38.38
CA PRO A 500 29.71 -10.37 38.54
C PRO A 500 28.98 -9.57 39.64
N PRO A 501 29.58 -8.46 40.12
CA PRO A 501 29.22 -7.80 41.37
C PRO A 501 27.88 -7.06 41.30
N SER A 502 27.27 -6.91 42.47
CA SER A 502 25.99 -6.23 42.70
C SER A 502 26.01 -4.75 42.28
N THR A 503 25.56 -4.48 41.07
CA THR A 503 24.89 -3.23 40.72
C THR A 503 23.40 -3.44 40.97
N ALA A 504 22.68 -2.43 41.48
CA ALA A 504 21.24 -2.54 41.73
C ALA A 504 20.53 -3.04 40.47
N SER A 505 19.82 -4.18 40.57
CA SER A 505 19.17 -4.79 39.41
C SER A 505 18.08 -3.85 38.88
N PHE A 506 18.18 -3.45 37.62
CA PHE A 506 17.10 -2.74 36.94
C PHE A 506 15.83 -3.61 36.96
N ASP A 507 14.72 -3.06 37.47
CA ASP A 507 13.43 -3.74 37.56
C ASP A 507 12.45 -3.14 36.54
N PRO A 508 12.14 -3.84 35.43
CA PRO A 508 11.19 -3.35 34.44
C PRO A 508 9.78 -3.15 34.99
N SER A 509 9.37 -3.91 36.02
CA SER A 509 8.01 -3.84 36.57
C SER A 509 7.70 -2.53 37.30
N ALA A 510 8.75 -1.79 37.70
CA ALA A 510 8.62 -0.48 38.32
C ALA A 510 7.97 0.58 37.39
N TYR A 511 7.91 0.31 36.08
CA TYR A 511 7.35 1.22 35.08
C TYR A 511 5.93 0.85 34.64
N SER A 512 5.40 -0.32 35.03
CA SER A 512 4.11 -0.82 34.54
C SER A 512 2.92 0.03 35.05
N GLN A 513 2.84 0.25 36.37
CA GLN A 513 1.76 1.04 36.95
C GLN A 513 1.90 2.54 36.62
N PRO A 514 3.09 3.16 36.73
CA PRO A 514 3.27 4.56 36.32
C PRO A 514 2.89 4.82 34.85
N TYR A 515 3.15 3.89 33.94
CA TYR A 515 2.68 3.99 32.56
C TYR A 515 1.15 3.95 32.46
N CYS A 516 0.48 3.01 33.15
CA CYS A 516 -1.00 2.98 33.20
C CYS A 516 -1.59 4.30 33.74
N ASP A 517 -0.98 4.87 34.79
CA ASP A 517 -1.41 6.14 35.37
C ASP A 517 -1.23 7.30 34.38
N PHE A 518 -0.09 7.34 33.68
CA PHE A 518 0.17 8.32 32.61
C PHE A 518 -0.86 8.22 31.48
N MET A 519 -1.14 7.02 30.98
CA MET A 519 -2.09 6.79 29.88
C MET A 519 -3.54 7.16 30.24
N THR A 520 -3.90 6.99 31.51
CA THR A 520 -5.22 7.34 32.06
C THR A 520 -5.37 8.84 32.27
N ALA A 521 -4.33 9.50 32.80
CA ALA A 521 -4.38 10.91 33.13
C ALA A 521 -4.27 11.83 31.90
N ASN A 522 -3.59 11.38 30.83
CA ASN A 522 -3.18 12.20 29.70
C ASN A 522 -3.79 11.73 28.37
N PRO A 523 -5.11 11.95 28.16
CA PRO A 523 -5.82 11.37 27.03
C PRO A 523 -5.47 12.03 25.69
N THR A 524 -5.09 13.31 25.70
CA THR A 524 -4.77 14.05 24.48
C THR A 524 -3.30 14.37 24.38
N ILE A 525 -2.84 14.68 23.16
CA ILE A 525 -1.47 15.11 22.92
C ILE A 525 -1.06 16.30 23.80
N PHE A 526 -1.96 17.27 23.99
CA PHE A 526 -1.68 18.46 24.80
C PHE A 526 -1.47 18.12 26.28
N HIS A 527 -2.24 17.17 26.83
CA HIS A 527 -2.04 16.70 28.20
C HIS A 527 -0.74 15.92 28.34
N ALA A 528 -0.41 15.08 27.35
CA ALA A 528 0.83 14.33 27.36
C ALA A 528 2.06 15.26 27.34
N VAL A 529 2.08 16.29 26.49
CA VAL A 529 3.15 17.31 26.48
C VAL A 529 3.24 18.05 27.81
N ASP A 530 2.11 18.46 28.38
CA ASP A 530 2.08 19.16 29.68
C ASP A 530 2.67 18.27 30.79
N ALA A 531 2.22 17.02 30.90
CA ALA A 531 2.72 16.07 31.88
C ALA A 531 4.21 15.76 31.72
N PHE A 532 4.67 15.51 30.49
CA PHE A 532 6.09 15.26 30.22
C PHE A 532 6.95 16.48 30.55
N THR A 533 6.52 17.68 30.18
CA THR A 533 7.31 18.89 30.43
C THR A 533 7.30 19.30 31.90
N ALA A 534 6.20 19.11 32.62
CA ALA A 534 6.14 19.28 34.08
C ALA A 534 7.09 18.30 34.80
N GLN A 535 7.16 17.05 34.33
CA GLN A 535 8.09 16.07 34.86
C GLN A 535 9.55 16.48 34.60
N LEU A 536 9.88 16.94 33.38
CA LEU A 536 11.20 17.47 33.04
C LEU A 536 11.61 18.64 33.96
N GLU A 537 10.70 19.60 34.18
CA GLU A 537 10.93 20.73 35.09
C GLU A 537 11.20 20.25 36.52
N SER A 538 10.46 19.24 37.01
CA SER A 538 10.69 18.63 38.33
C SER A 538 12.08 17.98 38.47
N LYS A 539 12.74 17.67 37.34
CA LYS A 539 14.10 17.12 37.25
C LYS A 539 15.14 18.17 36.85
N GLY A 540 14.79 19.46 36.89
CA GLY A 540 15.71 20.57 36.70
C GLY A 540 15.96 20.98 35.24
N TYR A 541 15.18 20.46 34.29
CA TYR A 541 15.20 20.95 32.92
C TYR A 541 14.58 22.35 32.86
N LYS A 542 15.15 23.22 32.02
CA LYS A 542 14.69 24.60 31.84
C LYS A 542 14.02 24.77 30.48
N ARG A 543 12.84 25.38 30.47
CA ARG A 543 12.16 25.75 29.22
C ARG A 543 12.96 26.81 28.46
N LEU A 544 13.14 26.57 27.17
CA LEU A 544 13.64 27.55 26.21
C LEU A 544 12.48 27.99 25.32
N HIS A 545 12.28 29.30 25.21
CA HIS A 545 11.32 29.82 24.24
C HIS A 545 11.94 29.84 22.86
N GLU A 546 11.22 29.28 21.89
CA GLU A 546 11.66 29.20 20.50
C GLU A 546 11.94 30.59 19.88
N ARG A 547 11.23 31.61 20.36
CA ARG A 547 11.30 33.01 19.91
C ARG A 547 12.47 33.82 20.48
N GLU A 548 13.23 33.28 21.43
CA GLU A 548 14.36 33.96 22.07
C GLU A 548 15.69 33.44 21.50
N SER A 549 16.77 34.22 21.57
CA SER A 549 18.12 33.70 21.31
C SER A 549 18.58 32.75 22.43
N TRP A 550 19.29 31.67 22.06
CA TRP A 550 19.77 30.65 23.00
C TRP A 550 21.28 30.71 23.25
N THR A 551 22.05 31.42 22.43
CA THR A 551 23.53 31.41 22.40
C THR A 551 24.14 31.68 23.78
N ASN A 552 23.52 32.56 24.59
CA ASN A 552 23.98 32.89 25.95
C ASN A 552 23.24 32.13 27.06
N LYS A 553 22.30 31.24 26.73
CA LYS A 553 21.46 30.50 27.69
C LYS A 553 21.93 29.06 27.92
N LEU A 554 22.58 28.47 26.91
CA LEU A 554 23.06 27.09 26.97
C LEU A 554 24.40 27.04 27.70
N VAL A 555 24.53 26.11 28.65
CA VAL A 555 25.79 25.82 29.36
C VAL A 555 26.06 24.32 29.38
N ARG A 556 27.33 23.94 29.42
CA ARG A 556 27.75 22.54 29.61
C ARG A 556 27.24 22.01 30.95
N GLY A 557 26.72 20.79 30.96
CA GLY A 557 26.00 20.22 32.12
C GLY A 557 24.58 20.76 32.31
N GLY A 558 24.08 21.63 31.43
CA GLY A 558 22.72 22.17 31.48
C GLY A 558 21.68 21.21 30.90
N LYS A 559 20.42 21.34 31.33
CA LYS A 559 19.27 20.53 30.90
C LYS A 559 18.15 21.44 30.44
N TYR A 560 17.60 21.19 29.25
CA TYR A 560 16.70 22.11 28.56
C TYR A 560 15.62 21.41 27.77
N TYR A 561 14.52 22.10 27.51
CA TYR A 561 13.54 21.65 26.54
C TYR A 561 12.89 22.83 25.81
N CYS A 562 12.36 22.57 24.61
CA CYS A 562 11.60 23.54 23.82
C CYS A 562 10.30 22.90 23.36
N THR A 563 9.20 23.64 23.40
CA THR A 563 7.87 23.20 22.94
C THR A 563 7.50 23.91 21.65
N ARG A 564 6.86 23.21 20.72
CA ARG A 564 6.23 23.80 19.53
C ARG A 564 4.75 23.40 19.48
N ASN A 565 3.88 24.37 19.22
CA ASN A 565 2.41 24.22 19.27
C ASN A 565 1.84 23.76 20.64
N SER A 566 2.66 23.47 21.65
CA SER A 566 2.23 22.74 22.86
C SER A 566 1.75 21.31 22.57
N SER A 567 2.01 20.79 21.36
CA SER A 567 1.72 19.41 20.96
C SER A 567 2.99 18.62 20.60
N ALA A 568 4.12 19.29 20.41
CA ALA A 568 5.43 18.67 20.26
C ALA A 568 6.45 19.32 21.21
N PHE A 569 7.45 18.56 21.64
CA PHE A 569 8.60 19.09 22.36
C PHE A 569 9.88 18.30 22.09
N ILE A 570 11.01 18.96 22.30
CA ILE A 570 12.33 18.32 22.28
C ILE A 570 13.03 18.69 23.58
N ALA A 571 13.52 17.68 24.30
CA ALA A 571 14.26 17.85 25.54
C ALA A 571 15.68 17.30 25.37
N PHE A 572 16.66 17.98 25.97
CA PHE A 572 18.06 17.57 25.86
C PHE A 572 18.89 17.96 27.08
N SER A 573 19.91 17.17 27.37
CA SER A 573 20.96 17.48 28.34
C SER A 573 22.29 17.66 27.63
N VAL A 574 23.01 18.73 27.99
CA VAL A 574 24.32 19.04 27.44
C VAL A 574 25.40 18.38 28.29
N GLY A 575 26.19 17.49 27.70
CA GLY A 575 27.34 16.88 28.36
C GLY A 575 28.32 17.92 28.93
N LYS A 576 29.00 17.60 30.04
CA LYS A 576 29.96 18.50 30.69
C LYS A 576 31.21 18.75 29.84
N GLU A 577 31.53 17.83 28.93
CA GLU A 577 32.69 17.88 28.04
C GLU A 577 32.29 18.21 26.59
N TYR A 578 31.01 18.50 26.33
CA TYR A 578 30.50 18.77 24.99
C TYR A 578 31.24 19.92 24.30
N LYS A 579 31.59 19.71 23.03
CA LYS A 579 32.15 20.73 22.13
C LYS A 579 31.31 20.75 20.86
N SER A 580 31.18 21.93 20.23
CA SER A 580 30.56 22.00 18.90
C SER A 580 31.30 21.08 17.92
N GLY A 581 30.54 20.23 17.21
CA GLY A 581 31.08 19.15 16.38
C GLY A 581 30.92 17.76 16.99
N ASN A 582 30.72 17.64 18.32
CA ASN A 582 30.38 16.37 18.95
C ASN A 582 28.94 15.95 18.62
N GLY A 583 28.67 14.65 18.75
CA GLY A 583 27.39 14.04 18.41
C GLY A 583 26.22 14.34 19.36
N VAL A 584 25.02 14.10 18.83
CA VAL A 584 23.75 14.04 19.55
C VAL A 584 23.24 12.60 19.52
N ALA A 585 23.03 12.01 20.70
CA ALA A 585 22.31 10.76 20.87
C ALA A 585 20.82 11.08 20.99
N ILE A 586 20.01 10.65 20.01
CA ILE A 586 18.60 11.03 19.92
C ILE A 586 17.72 9.77 20.02
N VAL A 587 16.70 9.82 20.87
CA VAL A 587 15.54 8.90 20.80
C VAL A 587 14.30 9.72 20.50
N ALA A 588 13.61 9.46 19.40
CA ALA A 588 12.45 10.26 19.02
C ALA A 588 11.28 9.41 18.56
N GLY A 589 10.08 9.78 18.98
CA GLY A 589 8.81 9.16 18.59
C GLY A 589 7.72 10.22 18.43
N HIS A 590 6.47 9.79 18.42
CA HIS A 590 5.32 10.69 18.27
C HIS A 590 4.27 10.51 19.38
N ILE A 591 3.65 11.61 19.79
CA ILE A 591 2.71 11.63 20.93
C ILE A 591 1.26 11.65 20.46
N ASP A 592 1.01 12.02 19.20
CA ASP A 592 -0.32 11.91 18.61
C ASP A 592 -0.75 10.45 18.55
N ALA A 593 -2.06 10.25 18.48
CA ALA A 593 -2.69 8.96 18.39
C ALA A 593 -4.02 9.12 17.66
N LEU A 594 -4.51 8.06 17.03
CA LEU A 594 -5.86 8.03 16.44
C LEU A 594 -6.92 8.53 17.43
N THR A 595 -7.71 9.50 16.99
CA THR A 595 -8.73 10.14 17.82
C THR A 595 -9.88 10.70 16.98
N ALA A 596 -10.99 11.11 17.62
CA ALA A 596 -12.08 11.81 16.92
C ALA A 596 -12.10 13.30 17.33
N LYS A 597 -11.61 14.17 16.45
CA LYS A 597 -11.52 15.61 16.69
C LYS A 597 -12.87 16.29 16.48
N LEU A 598 -13.20 17.27 17.31
CA LEU A 598 -14.41 18.08 17.13
C LEU A 598 -14.28 18.93 15.85
N LYS A 599 -15.36 19.00 15.07
CA LYS A 599 -15.41 19.88 13.90
C LYS A 599 -15.42 21.36 14.33
N PRO A 600 -14.93 22.30 13.50
CA PRO A 600 -15.00 23.74 13.81
C PRO A 600 -16.41 24.22 14.15
N VAL A 601 -17.43 23.63 13.52
CA VAL A 601 -18.84 23.71 13.91
C VAL A 601 -19.27 22.32 14.36
N SER A 602 -19.28 22.07 15.67
CA SER A 602 -19.68 20.76 16.22
C SER A 602 -21.15 20.70 16.60
N LYS A 603 -21.87 21.84 16.59
CA LYS A 603 -23.31 21.89 16.83
C LYS A 603 -24.06 21.23 15.67
N LEU A 604 -24.86 20.21 15.99
CA LEU A 604 -25.77 19.55 15.06
C LEU A 604 -27.23 19.78 15.50
N PRO A 605 -28.21 19.71 14.57
CA PRO A 605 -29.62 19.68 14.94
C PRO A 605 -29.92 18.45 15.82
N THR A 606 -30.77 18.62 16.83
CA THR A 606 -31.36 17.50 17.57
C THR A 606 -32.15 16.62 16.59
N LYS A 607 -31.94 15.29 16.63
CA LYS A 607 -32.63 14.32 15.78
C LYS A 607 -33.33 13.28 16.63
N ALA A 608 -34.65 13.16 16.48
CA ALA A 608 -35.47 12.17 17.17
C ALA A 608 -35.19 12.12 18.69
N GLY A 609 -35.12 13.29 19.32
CA GLY A 609 -34.83 13.41 20.75
C GLY A 609 -33.36 13.34 21.14
N PHE A 610 -32.42 13.11 20.22
CA PHE A 610 -30.99 12.96 20.53
C PHE A 610 -30.18 14.20 20.15
N VAL A 611 -29.35 14.65 21.08
CA VAL A 611 -28.33 15.68 20.85
C VAL A 611 -27.05 14.98 20.36
N GLN A 612 -26.59 15.34 19.17
CA GLN A 612 -25.40 14.76 18.54
C GLN A 612 -24.25 15.76 18.48
N LEU A 613 -23.03 15.26 18.27
CA LEU A 613 -21.81 16.05 18.18
C LEU A 613 -21.12 15.85 16.83
N GLY A 614 -20.84 16.93 16.11
CA GLY A 614 -20.08 16.88 14.86
C GLY A 614 -18.59 16.63 15.13
N VAL A 615 -18.09 15.47 14.72
CA VAL A 615 -16.67 15.07 14.85
C VAL A 615 -16.10 14.64 13.50
N ALA A 616 -14.78 14.64 13.38
CA ALA A 616 -14.05 14.10 12.24
C ALA A 616 -13.00 13.10 12.74
N PRO A 617 -12.79 11.97 12.05
CA PRO A 617 -11.71 11.04 12.39
C PRO A 617 -10.36 11.72 12.13
N TYR A 618 -9.44 11.61 13.09
CA TYR A 618 -8.03 11.89 12.88
C TYR A 618 -7.33 10.58 12.54
N ALA A 619 -6.66 10.56 11.39
CA ALA A 619 -6.11 9.35 10.77
C ALA A 619 -7.18 8.23 10.62
N GLY A 620 -6.83 6.99 10.97
CA GLY A 620 -7.69 5.80 10.83
C GLY A 620 -8.80 5.66 11.88
N ALA A 621 -9.05 6.67 12.72
CA ALA A 621 -10.05 6.61 13.79
C ALA A 621 -11.49 6.47 13.27
N LEU A 622 -12.44 6.26 14.20
CA LEU A 622 -13.82 5.89 13.90
C LEU A 622 -13.89 4.64 13.00
N ASN A 623 -13.11 3.61 13.39
CA ASN A 623 -13.21 2.25 12.85
C ASN A 623 -14.09 1.39 13.76
N GLU A 624 -14.22 0.09 13.47
CA GLU A 624 -15.11 -0.82 14.19
C GLU A 624 -14.85 -0.92 15.70
N THR A 625 -13.65 -0.59 16.16
CA THR A 625 -13.31 -0.66 17.60
C THR A 625 -13.90 0.49 18.42
N TRP A 626 -14.34 1.57 17.75
CA TRP A 626 -14.90 2.79 18.35
C TRP A 626 -16.40 2.71 18.65
N TRP A 627 -17.10 1.70 18.10
CA TRP A 627 -18.50 1.46 18.42
C TRP A 627 -18.70 1.09 19.88
N ASP A 628 -19.77 1.60 20.47
CA ASP A 628 -20.22 1.26 21.82
C ASP A 628 -19.19 1.48 22.93
N ARG A 629 -18.25 2.41 22.70
CA ARG A 629 -17.28 2.88 23.69
C ARG A 629 -17.83 4.06 24.48
N ASP A 630 -17.45 4.11 25.75
CA ASP A 630 -17.71 5.23 26.63
C ASP A 630 -16.66 6.32 26.35
N LEU A 631 -17.05 7.34 25.59
CA LEU A 631 -16.15 8.37 25.12
C LEU A 631 -16.25 9.61 26.00
N SER A 632 -15.12 10.05 26.54
CA SER A 632 -14.99 11.37 27.17
C SER A 632 -14.35 12.36 26.19
N ILE A 633 -14.20 13.62 26.64
CA ILE A 633 -13.66 14.72 25.83
C ILE A 633 -12.55 15.45 26.59
N GLY A 634 -11.52 15.86 25.87
CA GLY A 634 -10.47 16.71 26.40
C GLY A 634 -9.72 17.44 25.30
N GLY A 635 -8.83 18.35 25.68
CA GLY A 635 -7.95 19.05 24.76
C GLY A 635 -7.60 20.45 25.23
N ARG A 636 -7.34 21.34 24.27
CA ARG A 636 -6.95 22.73 24.52
C ARG A 636 -8.10 23.69 24.25
N VAL A 637 -8.26 24.69 25.11
CA VAL A 637 -9.17 25.84 24.93
C VAL A 637 -8.35 27.13 24.91
N LEU A 638 -8.56 27.96 23.90
CA LEU A 638 -7.98 29.30 23.79
C LEU A 638 -8.95 30.33 24.36
N VAL A 639 -8.52 31.04 25.40
CA VAL A 639 -9.35 31.99 26.15
C VAL A 639 -8.69 33.35 26.14
N ARG A 640 -9.46 34.40 25.83
CA ARG A 640 -9.00 35.77 25.99
C ARG A 640 -9.17 36.20 27.45
N ASP A 641 -8.07 36.48 28.14
CA ASP A 641 -8.10 37.07 29.47
C ASP A 641 -8.71 38.47 29.40
N PRO A 642 -9.85 38.75 30.08
CA PRO A 642 -10.47 40.06 30.07
C PRO A 642 -9.60 41.17 30.69
N SER A 643 -8.71 40.82 31.62
CA SER A 643 -7.90 41.80 32.35
C SER A 643 -6.67 42.26 31.55
N SER A 644 -5.96 41.34 30.90
CA SER A 644 -4.77 41.65 30.11
C SER A 644 -5.01 41.76 28.60
N GLY A 645 -6.15 41.26 28.11
CA GLY A 645 -6.47 41.15 26.68
C GLY A 645 -5.71 40.07 25.93
N LYS A 646 -4.77 39.36 26.60
CA LYS A 646 -3.95 38.29 26.01
C LYS A 646 -4.77 37.02 25.80
N ILE A 647 -4.36 36.20 24.84
CA ILE A 647 -4.93 34.88 24.62
C ILE A 647 -4.08 33.86 25.38
N GLU A 648 -4.72 33.07 26.22
CA GLU A 648 -4.13 32.00 27.01
C GLU A 648 -4.65 30.64 26.53
N SER A 649 -3.81 29.62 26.67
CA SER A 649 -4.17 28.23 26.43
C SER A 649 -4.46 27.55 27.75
N LYS A 650 -5.63 26.91 27.88
CA LYS A 650 -6.02 26.10 29.03
C LYS A 650 -6.31 24.67 28.59
N LEU A 651 -5.90 23.69 29.39
CA LEU A 651 -6.24 22.28 29.15
C LEU A 651 -7.53 21.92 29.87
N VAL A 652 -8.42 21.23 29.18
CA VAL A 652 -9.66 20.68 29.76
C VAL A 652 -9.70 19.18 29.55
N LYS A 653 -10.16 18.46 30.55
CA LYS A 653 -10.50 17.04 30.49
C LYS A 653 -11.73 16.83 31.33
N LEU A 654 -12.77 16.21 30.77
CA LEU A 654 -13.91 15.78 31.57
C LEU A 654 -13.64 14.38 32.09
N ASP A 655 -13.94 14.12 33.36
CA ASP A 655 -13.64 12.82 34.00
C ASP A 655 -14.81 11.81 33.91
N TRP A 656 -15.83 12.09 33.09
CA TRP A 656 -16.93 11.18 32.81
C TRP A 656 -17.15 11.06 31.29
N PRO A 657 -17.71 9.94 30.80
CA PRO A 657 -18.05 9.80 29.39
C PRO A 657 -19.23 10.71 29.04
N ILE A 658 -19.04 11.51 27.99
CA ILE A 658 -20.02 12.47 27.50
C ILE A 658 -20.61 12.08 26.15
N ALA A 659 -19.98 11.12 25.46
CA ALA A 659 -20.33 10.72 24.12
C ALA A 659 -20.33 9.20 23.99
N ARG A 660 -21.16 8.69 23.07
CA ARG A 660 -21.13 7.29 22.63
C ARG A 660 -21.52 7.20 21.16
N VAL A 661 -20.89 6.28 20.43
CA VAL A 661 -21.25 5.94 19.05
C VAL A 661 -21.97 4.57 19.08
N PRO A 662 -23.31 4.53 19.14
CA PRO A 662 -24.05 3.29 19.37
C PRO A 662 -24.20 2.45 18.10
N THR A 663 -23.99 1.13 18.17
CA THR A 663 -24.30 0.24 17.04
C THR A 663 -25.79 0.18 16.74
N LEU A 664 -26.13 -0.12 15.48
CA LEU A 664 -27.47 -0.57 15.13
C LEU A 664 -27.64 -2.03 15.55
N ALA A 665 -28.76 -2.36 16.20
CA ALA A 665 -29.00 -3.73 16.65
C ALA A 665 -29.00 -4.72 15.47
N PRO A 666 -28.40 -5.91 15.61
CA PRO A 666 -28.28 -6.88 14.51
C PRO A 666 -29.62 -7.38 13.96
N HIS A 667 -30.69 -7.28 14.75
CA HIS A 667 -32.06 -7.61 14.36
C HIS A 667 -32.57 -6.82 13.13
N PHE A 668 -31.96 -5.68 12.82
CA PHE A 668 -32.32 -4.88 11.65
C PHE A 668 -31.76 -5.44 10.33
N GLY A 669 -30.90 -6.48 10.37
CA GLY A 669 -30.42 -7.18 9.18
C GLY A 669 -29.29 -6.45 8.46
N ALA A 670 -29.32 -6.39 7.12
CA ALA A 670 -28.25 -5.80 6.32
C ALA A 670 -27.83 -4.37 6.74
N PRO A 671 -28.73 -3.44 7.15
CA PRO A 671 -28.35 -2.11 7.63
C PRO A 671 -27.45 -2.07 8.87
N SER A 672 -27.41 -3.14 9.68
CA SER A 672 -26.50 -3.25 10.83
C SER A 672 -25.17 -3.92 10.47
N GLN A 673 -24.91 -4.19 9.19
CA GLN A 673 -23.66 -4.73 8.69
C GLN A 673 -22.92 -3.61 7.94
N GLY A 674 -21.66 -3.39 8.29
CA GLY A 674 -20.83 -2.37 7.65
C GLY A 674 -20.44 -2.68 6.19
N PRO A 675 -19.62 -1.83 5.55
CA PRO A 675 -18.95 -0.67 6.13
C PRO A 675 -19.93 0.45 6.48
N PHE A 676 -19.67 1.14 7.59
CA PHE A 676 -20.49 2.24 8.05
C PHE A 676 -19.90 3.59 7.59
N ASN A 677 -20.78 4.49 7.15
CA ASN A 677 -20.39 5.85 6.83
C ASN A 677 -20.03 6.63 8.11
N LYS A 678 -18.78 7.09 8.21
CA LYS A 678 -18.28 7.81 9.39
C LYS A 678 -19.02 9.13 9.66
N GLU A 679 -19.55 9.79 8.64
CA GLU A 679 -20.24 11.09 8.75
C GLU A 679 -21.71 10.95 9.18
N THR A 680 -22.40 9.89 8.73
CA THR A 680 -23.85 9.76 8.94
C THR A 680 -24.23 8.68 9.95
N GLN A 681 -23.40 7.65 10.11
CA GLN A 681 -23.70 6.50 10.97
C GLN A 681 -22.83 6.46 12.24
N MET A 682 -21.62 7.04 12.23
CA MET A 682 -20.72 7.08 13.39
C MET A 682 -20.74 8.40 14.15
N VAL A 683 -21.89 9.09 14.16
CA VAL A 683 -22.03 10.39 14.82
C VAL A 683 -22.27 10.21 16.32
N PRO A 684 -21.38 10.71 17.20
CA PRO A 684 -21.55 10.53 18.64
C PRO A 684 -22.81 11.20 19.19
N ILE A 685 -23.50 10.50 20.08
CA ILE A 685 -24.64 11.01 20.86
C ILE A 685 -24.12 11.53 22.19
N ILE A 686 -24.51 12.76 22.56
CA ILE A 686 -24.04 13.45 23.79
C ILE A 686 -25.15 13.85 24.76
N GLY A 687 -26.41 13.53 24.43
CA GLY A 687 -27.53 13.83 25.31
C GLY A 687 -28.89 13.59 24.66
N VAL A 688 -29.93 13.94 25.42
CA VAL A 688 -31.34 13.80 25.04
C VAL A 688 -32.04 15.14 25.23
N ASP A 689 -32.91 15.49 24.28
CA ASP A 689 -33.78 16.66 24.26
C ASP A 689 -35.09 16.30 23.56
N ASN A 690 -36.14 16.00 24.34
CA ASN A 690 -37.49 15.66 23.88
C ASN A 690 -38.46 16.85 23.96
N SER A 691 -37.95 18.08 23.95
CA SER A 691 -38.77 19.28 24.08
C SER A 691 -39.77 19.47 22.93
N ASP A 692 -39.54 18.81 21.79
CA ASP A 692 -40.48 18.74 20.65
C ASP A 692 -41.77 17.95 20.94
N LEU A 693 -41.74 17.03 21.91
CA LEU A 693 -42.91 16.23 22.32
C LEU A 693 -43.81 16.92 23.34
N PHE A 694 -43.31 17.93 24.04
CA PHE A 694 -44.05 18.64 25.08
C PHE A 694 -44.27 20.08 24.63
N SER A 695 -45.51 20.58 24.72
CA SER A 695 -45.99 21.92 24.27
C SER A 695 -45.26 23.15 24.89
N THR A 696 -44.11 22.97 25.53
CA THR A 696 -43.31 24.00 26.19
C THR A 696 -42.15 24.52 25.34
N SER A 697 -42.18 24.34 24.01
CA SER A 697 -41.21 24.92 23.09
C SER A 697 -41.40 26.44 22.98
N ALA A 698 -41.05 27.17 24.04
CA ALA A 698 -40.55 28.52 23.83
C ALA A 698 -39.15 28.33 23.22
N ASP A 699 -38.99 28.69 21.94
CA ASP A 699 -37.69 28.93 21.32
C ASP A 699 -36.92 29.86 22.24
N THR A 700 -36.14 29.29 23.17
CA THR A 700 -35.33 30.08 24.08
C THR A 700 -34.17 30.52 23.21
N PRO A 701 -34.04 31.82 22.89
CA PRO A 701 -32.99 32.28 22.01
C PRO A 701 -31.64 31.80 22.55
N SER A 702 -30.77 31.30 21.66
CA SER A 702 -29.40 30.91 22.02
C SER A 702 -28.79 32.00 22.91
N ALA A 703 -28.27 31.61 24.08
CA ALA A 703 -27.63 32.55 24.99
C ALA A 703 -26.34 33.16 24.41
N PHE A 704 -25.82 32.59 23.31
CA PHE A 704 -24.62 33.06 22.65
C PHE A 704 -24.95 33.89 21.41
N GLN A 705 -24.23 35.02 21.25
CA GLN A 705 -24.36 35.91 20.11
C GLN A 705 -24.06 35.16 18.80
N PRO A 706 -24.91 35.31 17.76
CA PRO A 706 -24.62 34.80 16.42
C PRO A 706 -23.25 35.28 15.91
N GLY A 707 -22.50 34.38 15.28
CA GLY A 707 -21.15 34.66 14.78
C GLY A 707 -20.02 34.51 15.80
N SER A 708 -20.33 34.32 17.09
CA SER A 708 -19.32 33.94 18.09
C SER A 708 -18.93 32.45 17.97
N PHE A 709 -17.72 32.09 18.42
CA PHE A 709 -17.28 30.69 18.47
C PHE A 709 -18.21 29.84 19.34
N ALA A 710 -18.64 30.34 20.51
CA ALA A 710 -19.56 29.62 21.39
C ALA A 710 -20.88 29.23 20.70
N ALA A 711 -21.38 30.04 19.76
CA ALA A 711 -22.60 29.75 19.02
C ALA A 711 -22.45 28.60 17.99
N THR A 712 -21.22 28.24 17.59
CA THR A 712 -20.96 27.11 16.66
C THR A 712 -20.88 25.75 17.37
N GLN A 713 -20.98 25.74 18.69
CA GLN A 713 -20.80 24.56 19.54
C GLN A 713 -22.12 24.21 20.26
N PRO A 714 -22.29 22.95 20.73
CA PRO A 714 -23.42 22.61 21.60
C PRO A 714 -23.40 23.46 22.88
N GLU A 715 -24.50 24.16 23.18
CA GLU A 715 -24.51 25.18 24.24
C GLU A 715 -24.19 24.60 25.62
N LYS A 716 -24.71 23.40 25.90
CA LYS A 716 -24.43 22.68 27.15
C LYS A 716 -22.96 22.29 27.25
N LEU A 717 -22.31 21.91 26.15
CA LEU A 717 -20.90 21.59 26.13
C LEU A 717 -20.05 22.82 26.47
N VAL A 718 -20.35 23.98 25.86
CA VAL A 718 -19.68 25.25 26.18
C VAL A 718 -19.80 25.56 27.66
N ARG A 719 -21.01 25.47 28.24
CA ARG A 719 -21.23 25.75 29.67
C ARG A 719 -20.48 24.79 30.59
N VAL A 720 -20.41 23.51 30.24
CA VAL A 720 -19.68 22.49 31.01
C VAL A 720 -18.18 22.81 30.98
N ILE A 721 -17.61 23.06 29.80
CA ILE A 721 -16.19 23.39 29.65
C ILE A 721 -15.85 24.71 30.34
N SER A 722 -16.71 25.73 30.24
CA SER A 722 -16.51 26.99 30.95
C SER A 722 -16.52 26.79 32.47
N ARG A 723 -17.39 25.93 33.00
CA ARG A 723 -17.41 25.61 34.43
C ARG A 723 -16.11 24.89 34.85
N GLU A 724 -15.70 23.89 34.09
CA GLU A 724 -14.48 23.11 34.36
C GLU A 724 -13.24 24.01 34.39
N LEU A 725 -13.14 24.94 33.44
CA LEU A 725 -12.02 25.87 33.33
C LEU A 725 -12.17 27.17 34.13
N GLN A 726 -13.24 27.28 34.93
CA GLN A 726 -13.61 28.47 35.70
C GLN A 726 -13.68 29.77 34.86
N ILE A 727 -14.11 29.64 33.60
CA ILE A 727 -14.33 30.75 32.67
C ILE A 727 -15.67 31.40 33.00
N GLN A 728 -15.61 32.65 33.47
CA GLN A 728 -16.81 33.40 33.90
C GLN A 728 -17.68 33.83 32.72
N ASP A 729 -17.05 34.27 31.62
CA ASP A 729 -17.73 34.70 30.41
C ASP A 729 -17.35 33.79 29.24
N PRO A 730 -18.24 32.89 28.77
CA PRO A 730 -17.97 32.01 27.63
C PRO A 730 -17.67 32.75 26.32
N HIS A 731 -18.03 34.03 26.18
CA HIS A 731 -17.68 34.84 25.00
C HIS A 731 -16.18 35.11 24.90
N THR A 732 -15.42 34.88 25.98
CA THR A 732 -13.96 34.97 25.99
C THR A 732 -13.28 33.77 25.32
N ILE A 733 -14.02 32.68 25.08
CA ILE A 733 -13.48 31.52 24.36
C ILE A 733 -13.30 31.91 22.89
N VAL A 734 -12.04 31.91 22.46
CA VAL A 734 -11.65 32.25 21.08
C VAL A 734 -11.80 31.04 20.17
N SER A 735 -11.34 29.87 20.64
CA SER A 735 -11.42 28.60 19.91
C SER A 735 -11.06 27.44 20.85
N TRP A 736 -11.21 26.20 20.37
CA TRP A 736 -10.69 25.01 21.04
C TRP A 736 -10.20 23.96 20.04
N GLU A 737 -9.37 23.05 20.52
CA GLU A 737 -8.99 21.80 19.86
C GLU A 737 -9.29 20.68 20.85
N LEU A 738 -10.45 20.07 20.69
CA LEU A 738 -10.95 19.02 21.55
C LEU A 738 -11.12 17.73 20.76
N GLU A 739 -10.95 16.62 21.45
CA GLU A 739 -11.01 15.28 20.88
C GLU A 739 -11.74 14.32 21.83
N LEU A 740 -12.43 13.36 21.24
CA LEU A 740 -13.07 12.26 21.97
C LEU A 740 -12.10 11.09 22.13
N TYR A 741 -12.08 10.51 23.33
CA TYR A 741 -11.19 9.41 23.69
C TYR A 741 -11.92 8.37 24.56
N ASP A 742 -11.48 7.11 24.51
CA ASP A 742 -11.96 6.06 25.41
C ASP A 742 -11.66 6.41 26.88
N SER A 743 -12.72 6.54 27.67
CA SER A 743 -12.65 6.90 29.10
C SER A 743 -12.27 5.73 30.00
N GLN A 744 -12.23 4.50 29.48
CA GLN A 744 -11.83 3.33 30.25
C GLN A 744 -10.34 3.43 30.67
N PRO A 745 -10.01 3.46 31.98
CA PRO A 745 -8.63 3.58 32.46
C PRO A 745 -7.70 2.50 31.93
N ALA A 746 -6.41 2.82 31.75
CA ALA A 746 -5.39 1.82 31.47
C ALA A 746 -5.18 0.92 32.70
N GLN A 747 -4.92 -0.37 32.48
CA GLN A 747 -4.75 -1.33 33.58
C GLN A 747 -3.90 -2.53 33.19
N LEU A 748 -3.33 -3.19 34.20
CA LEU A 748 -2.74 -4.51 34.08
C LEU A 748 -3.84 -5.56 33.82
N GLY A 749 -3.55 -6.55 32.98
CA GLY A 749 -4.47 -7.61 32.57
C GLY A 749 -3.76 -8.92 32.28
N GLY A 750 -4.51 -9.94 31.88
CA GLY A 750 -4.03 -11.33 31.83
C GLY A 750 -4.18 -12.04 33.17
N LEU A 751 -4.10 -13.39 33.17
CA LEU A 751 -4.28 -14.19 34.38
C LEU A 751 -3.18 -13.88 35.43
N GLU A 752 -2.00 -13.50 34.97
CA GLU A 752 -0.84 -13.21 35.81
C GLU A 752 -0.45 -11.73 35.82
N LYS A 753 -1.33 -10.85 35.32
CA LYS A 753 -1.04 -9.41 35.15
C LYS A 753 0.17 -9.15 34.23
N ASP A 754 0.37 -10.04 33.26
CA ASP A 754 1.46 -10.03 32.30
C ASP A 754 1.22 -9.09 31.11
N LEU A 755 0.02 -8.49 31.00
CA LEU A 755 -0.38 -7.58 29.92
C LEU A 755 -0.76 -6.19 30.47
N ILE A 756 -0.72 -5.18 29.60
CA ILE A 756 -1.32 -3.85 29.82
C ILE A 756 -2.38 -3.62 28.74
N PHE A 757 -3.59 -3.24 29.15
CA PHE A 757 -4.68 -2.83 28.26
C PHE A 757 -4.90 -1.32 28.35
N ALA A 758 -4.65 -0.60 27.26
CA ALA A 758 -4.75 0.86 27.22
C ALA A 758 -5.16 1.34 25.81
N GLY A 759 -5.82 2.49 25.73
CA GLY A 759 -5.96 3.21 24.46
C GLY A 759 -4.73 4.04 24.15
N ARG A 760 -4.52 4.41 22.88
CA ARG A 760 -3.48 5.37 22.45
C ARG A 760 -2.05 4.92 22.76
N ILE A 761 -1.80 3.61 22.81
CA ILE A 761 -0.45 3.05 23.05
C ILE A 761 0.52 3.55 21.96
N ASP A 762 0.04 3.59 20.73
CA ASP A 762 0.68 4.20 19.58
C ASP A 762 0.70 5.75 19.66
N ASP A 763 1.85 6.43 19.73
CA ASP A 763 3.18 5.93 20.15
C ASP A 763 3.56 6.48 21.55
N LYS A 764 2.55 6.80 22.36
CA LYS A 764 2.76 7.20 23.76
C LYS A 764 3.56 6.19 24.58
N LEU A 765 3.59 4.91 24.17
CA LEU A 765 4.41 3.86 24.79
C LEU A 765 5.92 4.12 24.61
N CYS A 766 6.41 4.29 23.38
CA CYS A 766 7.83 4.54 23.17
C CYS A 766 8.24 5.92 23.65
N CYS A 767 7.39 6.96 23.47
CA CYS A 767 7.63 8.28 24.03
C CYS A 767 7.77 8.26 25.56
N TYR A 768 6.91 7.52 26.27
CA TYR A 768 7.01 7.37 27.72
C TYR A 768 8.35 6.72 28.11
N ALA A 769 8.72 5.62 27.45
CA ALA A 769 9.97 4.93 27.73
C ALA A 769 11.22 5.80 27.41
N ALA A 770 11.19 6.57 26.32
CA ALA A 770 12.28 7.47 25.93
C ALA A 770 12.48 8.62 26.92
N GLN A 771 11.38 9.24 27.38
CA GLN A 771 11.38 10.26 28.42
C GLN A 771 12.00 9.71 29.72
N GLU A 772 11.49 8.58 30.23
CA GLU A 772 11.99 7.97 31.46
C GLU A 772 13.46 7.56 31.34
N ALA A 773 13.89 7.07 30.16
CA ALA A 773 15.28 6.76 29.88
C ALA A 773 16.21 7.99 29.94
N LEU A 774 15.79 9.12 29.36
CA LEU A 774 16.54 10.37 29.43
C LEU A 774 16.67 10.85 30.88
N LEU A 775 15.60 10.75 31.66
CA LEU A 775 15.58 11.14 33.07
C LEU A 775 16.43 10.21 33.95
N ALA A 776 16.49 8.92 33.62
CA ALA A 776 17.24 7.91 34.37
C ALA A 776 18.73 7.83 33.98
N SER A 777 19.10 8.32 32.80
CA SER A 777 20.50 8.35 32.34
C SER A 777 21.35 9.32 33.18
N PRO A 778 22.44 8.88 33.82
CA PRO A 778 23.28 9.76 34.63
C PRO A 778 24.02 10.83 33.81
N ASP A 779 24.23 12.02 34.38
CA ASP A 779 24.98 13.11 33.69
C ASP A 779 26.46 12.78 33.42
N ALA A 780 27.00 11.75 34.08
CA ALA A 780 28.41 11.35 33.97
C ALA A 780 28.67 10.37 32.81
N THR A 781 27.63 9.75 32.25
CA THR A 781 27.74 8.85 31.10
C THR A 781 27.63 9.66 29.80
N SER A 782 28.37 9.26 28.77
CA SER A 782 28.52 10.03 27.52
C SER A 782 28.68 11.56 27.77
N PRO A 783 29.73 11.98 28.49
CA PRO A 783 29.87 13.36 28.97
C PRO A 783 30.22 14.38 27.88
N ALA A 784 30.66 13.95 26.71
CA ALA A 784 30.98 14.76 25.54
C ALA A 784 29.82 14.90 24.54
N SER A 785 28.72 14.17 24.69
CA SER A 785 27.56 14.19 23.79
C SER A 785 26.38 15.01 24.33
N ILE A 786 25.45 15.31 23.43
CA ILE A 786 24.09 15.73 23.80
C ILE A 786 23.22 14.47 23.89
N LYS A 787 22.45 14.33 24.97
CA LYS A 787 21.38 13.32 25.06
C LYS A 787 20.06 14.02 24.81
N MET A 788 19.26 13.52 23.87
CA MET A 788 18.06 14.20 23.39
C MET A 788 16.90 13.22 23.23
N VAL A 789 15.71 13.70 23.60
CA VAL A 789 14.45 13.08 23.18
C VAL A 789 13.65 14.04 22.31
N GLY A 790 13.08 13.52 21.23
CA GLY A 790 12.18 14.25 20.35
C GLY A 790 10.78 13.66 20.38
N MET A 791 9.78 14.47 20.72
CA MET A 791 8.40 14.04 20.80
C MET A 791 7.56 14.86 19.83
N PHE A 792 7.18 14.26 18.72
CA PHE A 792 6.49 14.92 17.61
C PHE A 792 4.98 14.75 17.66
N ASP A 793 4.29 15.52 16.83
CA ASP A 793 2.85 15.45 16.57
C ASP A 793 2.66 15.11 15.09
N ASP A 794 1.45 14.73 14.70
CA ASP A 794 1.04 14.52 13.32
C ASP A 794 1.76 13.41 12.54
N GLU A 795 2.35 12.42 13.21
CA GLU A 795 2.91 11.25 12.53
C GLU A 795 1.84 10.49 11.75
N GLU A 796 0.70 10.27 12.39
CA GLU A 796 -0.41 9.45 11.88
C GLU A 796 -1.07 10.03 10.62
N ILE A 797 -0.70 11.28 10.27
CA ILE A 797 -1.12 12.00 9.08
C ILE A 797 0.07 12.41 8.18
N GLY A 798 1.21 11.74 8.33
CA GLY A 798 2.39 11.84 7.46
C GLY A 798 3.46 12.84 7.90
N SER A 799 3.40 13.37 9.13
CA SER A 799 4.41 14.25 9.76
C SER A 799 4.67 15.60 9.07
N LEU A 800 3.91 15.96 8.02
CA LEU A 800 4.14 17.13 7.17
C LEU A 800 3.43 18.41 7.69
N LEU A 801 3.62 18.72 8.96
CA LEU A 801 3.18 19.98 9.59
C LEU A 801 4.29 20.54 10.46
N ARG A 802 4.17 21.81 10.90
CA ARG A 802 5.26 22.52 11.61
C ARG A 802 5.75 21.83 12.89
N GLN A 803 4.90 21.02 13.52
CA GLN A 803 5.20 20.29 14.75
C GLN A 803 5.53 18.80 14.51
N GLY A 804 5.38 18.32 13.27
CA GLY A 804 5.72 16.95 12.89
C GLY A 804 7.17 16.76 12.49
N ALA A 805 7.56 15.51 12.29
CA ALA A 805 8.96 15.12 12.13
C ALA A 805 9.59 15.57 10.80
N ARG A 806 8.78 15.81 9.75
CA ARG A 806 9.23 16.40 8.48
C ARG A 806 9.54 17.90 8.58
N SER A 807 9.21 18.54 9.70
CA SER A 807 9.49 19.96 9.91
C SER A 807 10.98 20.23 10.17
N ASN A 808 11.32 21.51 10.35
CA ASN A 808 12.66 21.90 10.78
C ASN A 808 12.86 21.83 12.32
N PHE A 809 11.92 21.27 13.09
CA PHE A 809 11.96 21.42 14.54
C PHE A 809 13.26 20.86 15.14
N MET A 810 13.58 19.60 14.86
CA MET A 810 14.80 18.96 15.36
C MET A 810 16.07 19.56 14.76
N SER A 811 16.11 19.77 13.43
CA SER A 811 17.29 20.37 12.78
C SER A 811 17.60 21.76 13.36
N SER A 812 16.58 22.59 13.58
CA SER A 812 16.75 23.92 14.17
C SER A 812 17.28 23.88 15.60
N ILE A 813 16.93 22.86 16.39
CA ILE A 813 17.46 22.71 17.75
C ILE A 813 18.92 22.29 17.72
N ILE A 814 19.28 21.32 16.87
CA ILE A 814 20.67 20.87 16.69
C ILE A 814 21.55 22.03 16.23
N GLU A 815 21.10 22.80 15.24
CA GLU A 815 21.78 24.01 14.75
C GLU A 815 22.04 25.01 15.88
N ARG A 816 21.02 25.32 16.69
CA ARG A 816 21.12 26.30 17.79
C ARG A 816 22.03 25.81 18.92
N ILE A 817 22.06 24.50 19.18
CA ILE A 817 22.99 23.91 20.15
C ILE A 817 24.42 24.00 19.63
N ALA A 818 24.67 23.62 18.37
CA ALA A 818 25.99 23.71 17.76
C ALA A 818 26.51 25.15 17.74
N GLU A 819 25.66 26.11 17.34
CA GLU A 819 25.98 27.55 17.35
C GLU A 819 26.36 28.05 18.74
N ALA A 820 25.57 27.70 19.77
CA ALA A 820 25.79 28.20 21.13
C ALA A 820 27.13 27.79 21.76
N PHE A 821 27.72 26.68 21.32
CA PHE A 821 28.98 26.16 21.85
C PHE A 821 30.17 26.27 20.89
N ALA A 822 29.97 26.88 19.71
CA ALA A 822 31.02 27.16 18.75
C ALA A 822 31.67 28.52 19.02
N ASP A 823 32.96 28.66 18.69
CA ASP A 823 33.53 29.99 18.52
C ASP A 823 32.79 30.69 17.36
N PRO A 824 32.43 31.98 17.48
CA PRO A 824 31.65 32.66 16.43
C PRO A 824 32.29 32.61 15.04
N ALA A 825 33.63 32.58 14.96
CA ALA A 825 34.37 32.46 13.71
C ALA A 825 34.45 31.01 13.17
N ALA A 826 34.14 30.02 14.01
CA ALA A 826 34.21 28.60 13.68
C ALA A 826 32.84 27.96 13.42
N TYR A 827 31.73 28.59 13.82
CA TYR A 827 30.39 28.11 13.47
C TYR A 827 30.13 28.24 11.97
N GLY A 828 29.43 27.26 11.40
CA GLY A 828 29.05 27.23 10.00
C GLY A 828 28.68 25.83 9.53
N PRO A 829 28.37 25.66 8.23
CA PRO A 829 27.88 24.38 7.68
C PRO A 829 28.81 23.19 7.96
N ASN A 830 30.13 23.40 7.97
CA ASN A 830 31.09 22.34 8.24
C ASN A 830 30.97 21.80 9.69
N ARG A 831 30.87 22.69 10.69
CA ARG A 831 30.70 22.28 12.09
C ARG A 831 29.35 21.60 12.35
N LEU A 832 28.30 22.08 11.69
CA LEU A 832 27.00 21.44 11.76
C LEU A 832 27.05 20.04 11.12
N ALA A 833 27.65 19.89 9.95
CA ALA A 833 27.81 18.60 9.29
C ALA A 833 28.63 17.61 10.14
N GLN A 834 29.70 18.07 10.82
CA GLN A 834 30.43 17.25 11.80
C GLN A 834 29.54 16.78 12.95
N THR A 835 28.73 17.68 13.50
CA THR A 835 27.77 17.36 14.58
C THR A 835 26.79 16.28 14.11
N VAL A 836 26.20 16.45 12.93
CA VAL A 836 25.24 15.49 12.35
C VAL A 836 25.89 14.14 12.06
N ALA A 837 27.08 14.11 11.47
CA ALA A 837 27.79 12.87 11.17
C ALA A 837 28.13 12.06 12.43
N ASN A 838 28.46 12.76 13.53
CA ASN A 838 28.71 12.15 14.84
C ASN A 838 27.43 11.86 15.63
N SER A 839 26.23 12.13 15.08
CA SER A 839 24.95 11.89 15.75
C SER A 839 24.34 10.56 15.35
N PHE A 840 23.40 10.08 16.16
CA PHE A 840 22.63 8.87 15.87
C PHE A 840 21.19 9.03 16.34
N LEU A 841 20.25 8.68 15.48
CA LEU A 841 18.81 8.74 15.73
C LEU A 841 18.22 7.35 15.94
N VAL A 842 17.71 7.11 17.14
CA VAL A 842 16.74 6.04 17.38
C VAL A 842 15.34 6.60 17.10
N SER A 843 14.80 6.29 15.94
CA SER A 843 13.38 6.46 15.61
C SER A 843 12.61 5.40 16.37
N SER A 844 12.00 5.81 17.48
CA SER A 844 11.29 4.96 18.41
C SER A 844 9.80 5.00 18.11
N ASP A 845 9.27 3.91 17.56
CA ASP A 845 7.85 3.75 17.24
C ASP A 845 7.41 2.31 17.55
N VAL A 846 6.19 2.14 18.03
CA VAL A 846 5.62 0.84 18.42
C VAL A 846 5.72 -0.19 17.30
N ILE A 847 5.93 -1.45 17.68
CA ILE A 847 6.11 -2.55 16.73
C ILE A 847 4.97 -3.57 16.85
N HIS A 848 4.62 -4.25 15.77
CA HIS A 848 3.64 -5.32 15.83
C HIS A 848 4.19 -6.55 16.55
N ALA A 849 3.74 -6.80 17.78
CA ALA A 849 3.94 -8.09 18.45
C ALA A 849 3.19 -9.19 17.71
N VAL A 850 3.69 -10.43 17.77
CA VAL A 850 3.06 -11.58 17.12
C VAL A 850 1.63 -11.81 17.64
N ASN A 851 0.64 -11.71 16.76
CA ASN A 851 -0.74 -12.05 17.07
C ASN A 851 -0.97 -13.54 16.78
N PRO A 852 -1.21 -14.38 17.79
CA PRO A 852 -1.33 -15.82 17.60
C PRO A 852 -2.53 -16.23 16.75
N ASN A 853 -3.53 -15.36 16.58
CA ASN A 853 -4.73 -15.64 15.79
C ASN A 853 -4.53 -15.36 14.28
N PHE A 854 -3.41 -14.73 13.90
CA PHE A 854 -3.11 -14.31 12.52
C PHE A 854 -1.66 -14.62 12.16
N LEU A 855 -1.14 -15.78 12.56
CA LEU A 855 0.27 -16.14 12.33
C LEU A 855 0.69 -16.06 10.85
N ASN A 856 -0.25 -16.25 9.92
CA ASN A 856 -0.02 -16.16 8.49
C ASN A 856 0.47 -14.78 8.01
N VAL A 857 0.19 -13.69 8.74
CA VAL A 857 0.63 -12.34 8.34
C VAL A 857 2.00 -11.93 8.92
N TYR A 858 2.55 -12.73 9.84
CA TYR A 858 3.87 -12.47 10.43
C TYR A 858 4.96 -13.22 9.67
N LEU A 859 6.14 -12.59 9.53
CA LEU A 859 7.31 -13.24 8.97
C LEU A 859 7.94 -14.14 10.03
N GLU A 860 8.18 -15.41 9.67
CA GLU A 860 8.88 -16.35 10.54
C GLU A 860 10.24 -15.78 10.95
N ASN A 861 10.62 -15.98 12.22
CA ASN A 861 11.84 -15.44 12.85
C ASN A 861 11.91 -13.90 13.03
N HIS A 862 10.93 -13.15 12.54
CA HIS A 862 10.88 -11.68 12.63
C HIS A 862 9.56 -11.19 13.26
N ALA A 863 9.07 -11.96 14.25
CA ALA A 863 7.80 -11.74 14.91
C ALA A 863 8.02 -11.56 16.42
N PRO A 864 8.16 -10.32 16.92
CA PRO A 864 8.56 -10.07 18.30
C PRO A 864 7.46 -10.46 19.29
N ARG A 865 7.88 -10.81 20.50
CA ARG A 865 7.02 -11.23 21.61
C ARG A 865 6.97 -10.16 22.70
N LEU A 866 5.87 -10.16 23.45
CA LEU A 866 5.69 -9.30 24.63
C LEU A 866 6.60 -9.73 25.79
N ASN A 867 6.95 -8.81 26.67
CA ASN A 867 7.77 -9.01 27.88
C ASN A 867 9.19 -9.55 27.62
N VAL A 868 9.75 -9.35 26.43
CA VAL A 868 11.09 -9.82 26.06
C VAL A 868 12.07 -8.65 25.89
N GLY A 869 11.67 -7.63 25.14
CA GLY A 869 12.49 -6.45 24.87
C GLY A 869 12.07 -5.70 23.62
N VAL A 870 12.73 -4.59 23.35
CA VAL A 870 12.51 -3.75 22.16
C VAL A 870 12.83 -4.54 20.88
N ALA A 871 12.09 -4.28 19.80
CA ALA A 871 12.32 -4.88 18.49
C ALA A 871 12.87 -3.85 17.51
N VAL A 872 13.91 -4.22 16.76
CA VAL A 872 14.36 -3.46 15.59
C VAL A 872 13.36 -3.66 14.46
N SER A 873 12.96 -2.57 13.79
CA SER A 873 12.13 -2.62 12.59
C SER A 873 13.02 -2.58 11.36
N ALA A 874 13.03 -3.65 10.58
CA ALA A 874 13.75 -3.73 9.32
C ALA A 874 12.76 -3.73 8.15
N ASP A 875 13.12 -3.02 7.08
CA ASP A 875 12.37 -3.01 5.83
C ASP A 875 13.34 -2.73 4.66
N SER A 876 13.27 -3.55 3.61
CA SER A 876 14.17 -3.42 2.46
C SER A 876 13.78 -2.31 1.48
N ASN A 877 12.62 -1.66 1.67
CA ASN A 877 12.02 -0.71 0.73
C ASN A 877 11.98 0.72 1.28
N GLY A 878 12.67 1.00 2.38
CA GLY A 878 12.82 2.34 2.94
C GLY A 878 11.60 2.83 3.74
N HIS A 879 10.67 1.94 4.12
CA HIS A 879 9.64 2.29 5.12
C HIS A 879 10.26 2.51 6.51
N MET A 880 11.39 1.84 6.76
CA MET A 880 12.24 1.97 7.94
C MET A 880 13.63 2.44 7.49
N THR A 881 14.33 3.16 8.36
CA THR A 881 15.68 3.68 8.11
C THR A 881 16.79 2.68 8.47
N THR A 882 16.44 1.57 9.12
CA THR A 882 17.38 0.60 9.68
C THR A 882 18.26 -0.02 8.60
N ASP A 883 19.58 -0.01 8.81
CA ASP A 883 20.56 -0.75 8.03
C ASP A 883 21.44 -1.64 8.93
N SER A 884 22.45 -2.29 8.34
CA SER A 884 23.37 -3.19 9.05
C SER A 884 24.25 -2.48 10.08
N VAL A 885 24.68 -1.24 9.81
CA VAL A 885 25.52 -0.44 10.73
C VAL A 885 24.70 -0.05 11.94
N SER A 886 23.50 0.49 11.70
CA SER A 886 22.55 0.88 12.73
C SER A 886 22.11 -0.31 13.60
N HIS A 887 21.82 -1.46 12.99
CA HIS A 887 21.50 -2.68 13.74
C HIS A 887 22.70 -3.14 14.60
N GLY A 888 23.91 -3.15 14.03
CA GLY A 888 25.13 -3.50 14.76
C GLY A 888 25.41 -2.58 15.94
N PHE A 889 25.23 -1.27 15.75
CA PHE A 889 25.37 -0.25 16.79
C PHE A 889 24.40 -0.54 17.95
N MET A 890 23.11 -0.72 17.66
CA MET A 890 22.11 -0.93 18.71
C MET A 890 22.20 -2.31 19.36
N LYS A 891 22.62 -3.34 18.61
CA LYS A 891 22.93 -4.65 19.19
C LYS A 891 24.06 -4.53 20.22
N ARG A 892 25.10 -3.76 19.90
CA ARG A 892 26.22 -3.50 20.81
C ARG A 892 25.79 -2.75 22.07
N VAL A 893 24.90 -1.77 21.95
CA VAL A 893 24.26 -1.09 23.09
C VAL A 893 23.48 -2.10 23.96
N ALA A 894 22.65 -2.94 23.33
CA ALA A 894 21.86 -3.95 24.04
C ALA A 894 22.74 -4.92 24.83
N ASP A 895 23.87 -5.36 24.27
CA ASP A 895 24.83 -6.23 24.97
C ASP A 895 25.44 -5.54 26.20
N LYS A 896 25.74 -4.24 26.12
CA LYS A 896 26.32 -3.47 27.24
C LYS A 896 25.35 -3.27 28.40
N CYS A 897 24.07 -3.04 28.11
CA CYS A 897 23.05 -2.88 29.16
C CYS A 897 22.33 -4.20 29.52
N GLY A 898 22.71 -5.32 28.92
CA GLY A 898 22.09 -6.63 29.12
C GLY A 898 20.62 -6.66 28.72
N ALA A 899 20.23 -5.90 27.69
CA ALA A 899 18.90 -5.92 27.10
C ALA A 899 18.80 -6.98 25.99
N THR A 900 17.62 -7.55 25.81
CA THR A 900 17.33 -8.43 24.68
C THR A 900 16.76 -7.58 23.55
N LEU A 901 17.37 -7.69 22.37
CA LEU A 901 16.91 -7.02 21.17
C LEU A 901 16.21 -8.05 20.28
N GLN A 902 14.96 -7.77 19.90
CA GLN A 902 14.19 -8.56 18.95
C GLN A 902 14.28 -7.95 17.55
N VAL A 903 13.74 -8.63 16.54
CA VAL A 903 13.64 -8.11 15.18
C VAL A 903 12.22 -8.27 14.69
N PHE A 904 11.72 -7.25 14.03
CA PHE A 904 10.50 -7.23 13.26
C PHE A 904 10.81 -6.88 11.82
N GLN A 905 10.19 -7.60 10.89
CA GLN A 905 10.16 -7.27 9.49
C GLN A 905 8.85 -7.84 8.93
N ILE A 906 8.19 -7.06 8.07
CA ILE A 906 7.02 -7.55 7.36
C ILE A 906 7.41 -8.71 6.45
N ARG A 907 6.43 -9.56 6.15
CA ARG A 907 6.61 -10.51 5.04
C ARG A 907 6.78 -9.73 3.74
N ASN A 908 7.55 -10.27 2.79
CA ASN A 908 7.79 -9.66 1.46
C ASN A 908 6.51 -9.28 0.70
N ASP A 909 5.42 -9.93 1.09
CA ASP A 909 4.14 -10.01 0.43
C ASP A 909 3.03 -9.32 1.25
N SER A 910 3.45 -8.56 2.27
CA SER A 910 2.63 -7.76 3.16
C SER A 910 2.98 -6.27 3.00
N ARG A 911 2.14 -5.39 3.53
CA ARG A 911 2.38 -3.94 3.55
C ARG A 911 3.08 -3.55 4.85
N SER A 912 4.05 -2.64 4.77
CA SER A 912 4.62 -1.97 5.93
C SER A 912 3.92 -0.63 6.19
N GLY A 913 3.77 -0.25 7.44
CA GLY A 913 3.57 1.15 7.83
C GLY A 913 4.87 1.95 7.59
N GLY A 914 4.79 3.27 7.72
CA GLY A 914 5.97 4.14 7.81
C GLY A 914 6.14 4.65 9.24
N THR A 915 7.24 5.34 9.49
CA THR A 915 7.54 5.99 10.78
C THR A 915 8.18 7.37 10.53
N ILE A 916 8.55 8.07 11.60
CA ILE A 916 9.37 9.29 11.51
C ILE A 916 10.81 9.05 11.05
N GLY A 917 11.29 7.80 11.01
CA GLY A 917 12.69 7.44 10.84
C GLY A 917 13.28 7.90 9.51
N PRO A 918 12.80 7.37 8.36
CA PRO A 918 13.27 7.80 7.04
C PRO A 918 13.08 9.31 6.81
N MET A 919 11.99 9.87 7.33
CA MET A 919 11.64 11.28 7.15
C MET A 919 12.64 12.21 7.87
N THR A 920 13.00 11.88 9.10
CA THR A 920 13.93 12.67 9.92
C THR A 920 15.36 12.45 9.45
N SER A 921 15.73 11.19 9.21
CA SER A 921 17.03 10.78 8.69
C SER A 921 17.35 11.48 7.38
N ALA A 922 16.45 11.44 6.39
CA ALA A 922 16.63 12.12 5.11
C ALA A 922 16.66 13.65 5.23
N ARG A 923 15.87 14.23 6.15
CA ARG A 923 15.82 15.69 6.34
C ARG A 923 17.10 16.26 6.95
N ILE A 924 17.74 15.53 7.86
CA ILE A 924 18.93 15.99 8.60
C ILE A 924 20.23 15.41 8.02
N GLY A 925 20.17 14.22 7.41
CA GLY A 925 21.32 13.45 6.95
C GLY A 925 22.01 12.66 8.07
N MET A 926 21.25 12.13 9.02
CA MET A 926 21.77 11.47 10.23
C MET A 926 21.65 9.96 10.15
N ARG A 927 22.66 9.21 10.63
CA ARG A 927 22.55 7.76 10.84
C ARG A 927 21.39 7.48 11.78
N ALA A 928 20.57 6.49 11.44
CA ALA A 928 19.34 6.24 12.17
C ALA A 928 18.97 4.76 12.20
N ILE A 929 18.15 4.38 13.18
CA ILE A 929 17.51 3.07 13.30
C ILE A 929 16.03 3.25 13.62
N ASP A 930 15.18 2.42 13.04
CA ASP A 930 13.80 2.26 13.50
C ASP A 930 13.70 1.06 14.46
N MET A 931 13.13 1.28 15.63
CA MET A 931 12.88 0.25 16.61
C MET A 931 11.81 0.67 17.59
N GLY A 932 11.17 -0.27 18.27
CA GLY A 932 10.34 0.11 19.41
C GLY A 932 9.66 -1.06 20.08
N ILE A 933 8.68 -0.71 20.90
CA ILE A 933 8.13 -1.62 21.89
C ILE A 933 7.00 -2.42 21.25
N PRO A 934 7.01 -3.77 21.32
CA PRO A 934 5.97 -4.59 20.71
C PRO A 934 4.59 -4.37 21.34
N GLN A 935 3.55 -4.26 20.50
CA GLN A 935 2.16 -4.20 20.89
C GLN A 935 1.27 -5.05 19.96
N LEU A 936 0.13 -5.48 20.49
CA LEU A 936 -0.98 -6.04 19.74
C LEU A 936 -2.03 -4.96 19.48
N SER A 937 -2.77 -5.12 18.38
CA SER A 937 -3.93 -4.27 18.05
C SER A 937 -3.58 -2.79 17.89
N MET A 938 -2.44 -2.50 17.25
CA MET A 938 -2.06 -1.16 16.79
C MET A 938 -3.25 -0.47 16.08
N HIS A 939 -3.45 0.82 16.32
CA HIS A 939 -4.58 1.64 15.82
C HIS A 939 -5.99 1.26 16.31
N SER A 940 -6.13 0.27 17.20
CA SER A 940 -7.39 0.07 17.95
C SER A 940 -7.61 1.21 18.95
N ILE A 941 -8.87 1.54 19.25
CA ILE A 941 -9.17 2.44 20.38
C ILE A 941 -8.63 1.90 21.71
N ARG A 942 -8.40 0.59 21.81
CA ARG A 942 -7.81 -0.08 22.97
C ARG A 942 -6.87 -1.21 22.54
N ALA A 943 -5.57 -0.95 22.62
CA ALA A 943 -4.48 -1.85 22.26
C ALA A 943 -3.95 -2.62 23.48
N THR A 944 -2.96 -3.48 23.26
CA THR A 944 -2.34 -4.31 24.31
C THR A 944 -0.82 -4.38 24.15
N THR A 945 -0.06 -4.30 25.25
CA THR A 945 1.38 -4.61 25.28
C THR A 945 1.70 -5.47 26.50
N GLY A 946 2.93 -5.96 26.65
CA GLY A 946 3.34 -6.68 27.85
C GLY A 946 3.52 -5.74 29.05
N SER A 947 3.25 -6.24 30.24
CA SER A 947 3.39 -5.48 31.48
C SER A 947 4.81 -4.97 31.75
N LEU A 948 5.83 -5.69 31.31
CA LEU A 948 7.24 -5.34 31.51
C LEU A 948 7.80 -4.50 30.36
N ASP A 949 7.11 -4.45 29.22
CA ASP A 949 7.59 -3.83 27.99
C ASP A 949 7.88 -2.31 28.12
N PRO A 950 7.10 -1.49 28.87
CA PRO A 950 7.48 -0.10 29.15
C PRO A 950 8.87 -0.01 29.82
N GLY A 951 9.10 -0.82 30.85
CA GLY A 951 10.38 -0.82 31.58
C GLY A 951 11.53 -1.40 30.76
N LEU A 952 11.28 -2.41 29.92
CA LEU A 952 12.29 -2.96 29.01
C LEU A 952 12.69 -1.94 27.94
N GLY A 953 11.76 -1.12 27.47
CA GLY A 953 12.04 0.06 26.64
C GLY A 953 12.96 1.04 27.35
N VAL A 954 12.64 1.42 28.59
CA VAL A 954 13.48 2.32 29.40
C VAL A 954 14.89 1.77 29.55
N LYS A 955 15.04 0.46 29.80
CA LYS A 955 16.35 -0.19 29.94
C LYS A 955 17.22 0.00 28.70
N LEU A 956 16.68 -0.26 27.51
CA LEU A 956 17.44 -0.16 26.26
C LEU A 956 17.75 1.30 25.92
N PHE A 957 16.77 2.19 25.95
CA PHE A 957 16.97 3.61 25.60
C PHE A 957 17.91 4.31 26.59
N LYS A 958 17.86 3.96 27.88
CA LYS A 958 18.84 4.44 28.86
C LYS A 958 20.24 3.92 28.53
N GLY A 959 20.35 2.63 28.19
CA GLY A 959 21.59 2.02 27.72
C GLY A 959 22.18 2.74 26.51
N PHE A 960 21.34 3.13 25.55
CA PHE A 960 21.75 3.93 24.40
C PHE A 960 22.37 5.26 24.83
N PHE A 961 21.69 6.05 25.67
CA PHE A 961 22.25 7.30 26.17
C PHE A 961 23.54 7.11 26.98
N ASP A 962 23.61 6.06 27.79
CA ASP A 962 24.75 5.81 28.68
C ASP A 962 26.02 5.34 27.95
N HIS A 963 25.84 4.56 26.89
CA HIS A 963 26.94 3.93 26.17
C HIS A 963 27.19 4.54 24.77
N PHE A 964 26.44 5.58 24.39
CA PHE A 964 26.52 6.19 23.06
C PHE A 964 27.94 6.48 22.61
N GLU A 965 28.72 7.25 23.38
CA GLU A 965 30.09 7.62 22.99
C GLU A 965 31.02 6.42 22.86
N GLU A 966 30.90 5.46 23.78
CA GLU A 966 31.75 4.28 23.80
C GLU A 966 31.47 3.41 22.57
N VAL A 967 30.19 3.22 22.22
CA VAL A 967 29.80 2.43 21.05
C VAL A 967 30.11 3.19 19.77
N ASP A 968 29.83 4.49 19.67
CA ASP A 968 30.13 5.29 18.48
C ASP A 968 31.62 5.28 18.12
N ALA A 969 32.50 5.29 19.11
CA ALA A 969 33.95 5.14 18.90
C ALA A 969 34.32 3.80 18.24
N GLU A 970 33.57 2.73 18.47
CA GLU A 970 33.76 1.42 17.80
C GLU A 970 33.35 1.48 16.31
N PHE A 971 32.50 2.43 15.92
CA PHE A 971 31.94 2.59 14.57
C PHE A 971 32.47 3.82 13.81
N ALA A 972 33.51 4.50 14.32
CA ALA A 972 34.00 5.78 13.77
C ALA A 972 34.46 5.76 12.29
N ALA A 973 34.58 4.58 11.67
CA ALA A 973 34.90 4.41 10.25
C ALA A 973 33.67 4.47 9.32
N PHE A 974 32.46 4.49 9.87
CA PHE A 974 31.16 4.54 9.17
C PHE A 974 30.43 5.83 9.51
#